data_AF-A0A3L7MKY8-F1
#
_entry.id   AF-A0A3L7MKY8-F1
#
_cell.length_a   1.000
_cell.length_b   1.000
_cell.length_c   1.000
_cell.angle_alpha   90.00
_cell.angle_beta   90.00
_cell.angle_gamma   90.00
#
_symmetry.space_group_name_H-M   'P 1'
#
loop_
_entity.id
_entity.type
_entity.pdbx_description
1 polymer ?
#
loop_
_entity_poly.entity_id
_entity_poly.type
_entity_poly.pdbx_seq_one_letter_code
_entity_poly.pdbx_strand_id
1 'polypeptide(L)'
;MFKIFENQSRLNRRELLQVGGLGAMGLTLPMLLEAQLRGSSNPIRGNTFGKAKNVIFLWLQGGPPQHETFDPKPDAPVDIRGEFKPINTNVPGIQICELLPRIATICDKLAIVRSICTHSDLHDASGYWVLTGNKYGGTQSRQIAPTDWPYIGSIVKLLKPSEKLPAYSSVWLPDVMRLNDNVQPAGQTAGWMGKRWEPERVICDPSGSQFKMEGFTLPADVPPLRLNQRESLLSQVERHFHKIEKQGVMKDYESHVQNAFGLLRGGKALDAFDISKESKKTRERYGKGKWGQSVLLARRLIEAGSRLVHVNWPREGGDSAVDNPLWDTHAQNSDRVQDVLCPQLDVSLTALIEDLSERGLLAETLVVAIGEFGRTPRINAAAGRDHWGHVFSYVMAGAGIRTAQVYGSSDKDGAHPKTGMHEPQDLTATIFHLLGIPYDSIYPNIANTGRNVHLSNGEPLDAILGEKPATMLRTQSTGNIAFVPEFSDALLLNTRFADTHKKSQQAASEVVPLQLAGSGKRLKGWQGFPLGDASKGFDMGVILQQTPLAKDTSKNQAVIGIMPAKGKKIKVAQGDKVFLAQEIRNFRAGHYTLTIDAMVGGSSKEHFDHYFKPNFTCKLVIYRNADVTKNTLLMKPAELMEFKPEYAEGPDFKMQKFVLAKLMDSRVPNANFSVGLGFGIAVVIEKTSPGILELPENFNAFIRVSETSLVFTPRVRNDDVQV
;
A
#
# COMPACT_ATOMS: atom_id res chain seq x y z
N MET A 1 28.06 44.13 3.23
CA MET A 1 27.79 43.91 1.80
C MET A 1 26.44 44.49 1.35
N PHE A 2 25.43 44.63 2.22
CA PHE A 2 24.10 45.17 1.86
C PHE A 2 23.91 46.70 1.94
N LYS A 3 24.98 47.51 1.79
CA LYS A 3 24.86 48.98 1.79
C LYS A 3 25.37 49.65 0.50
N ILE A 4 25.52 48.89 -0.58
CA ILE A 4 26.19 49.36 -1.82
C ILE A 4 25.21 49.56 -2.99
N PHE A 5 23.92 49.20 -2.87
CA PHE A 5 22.98 49.25 -4.01
C PHE A 5 21.97 50.40 -3.97
N GLU A 6 22.26 51.49 -3.25
CA GLU A 6 21.34 52.65 -3.21
C GLU A 6 21.91 53.96 -3.75
N ASN A 7 23.05 53.94 -4.45
CA ASN A 7 23.47 55.13 -5.20
C ASN A 7 24.25 54.79 -6.45
N GLN A 8 23.90 55.44 -7.56
CA GLN A 8 24.65 55.35 -8.82
C GLN A 8 26.05 55.97 -8.65
N SER A 9 27.02 55.17 -8.21
CA SER A 9 28.43 55.52 -8.28
C SER A 9 29.24 54.33 -8.75
N ARG A 10 30.03 54.56 -9.82
CA ARG A 10 30.96 53.61 -10.44
C ARG A 10 31.82 52.93 -9.36
N LEU A 11 31.78 51.59 -9.34
CA LEU A 11 32.66 50.74 -8.53
C LEU A 11 34.12 51.22 -8.66
N ASN A 12 34.78 51.50 -7.54
CA ASN A 12 36.17 51.94 -7.60
C ASN A 12 37.13 50.73 -7.70
N ARG A 13 38.31 50.92 -8.31
CA ARG A 13 39.30 49.86 -8.57
C ARG A 13 39.67 49.04 -7.31
N ARG A 14 39.64 49.64 -6.12
CA ARG A 14 39.94 48.99 -4.84
C ARG A 14 38.83 48.04 -4.38
N GLU A 15 37.56 48.36 -4.66
CA GLU A 15 36.42 47.47 -4.39
C GLU A 15 36.41 46.29 -5.38
N LEU A 16 36.76 46.56 -6.63
CA LEU A 16 36.90 45.52 -7.67
C LEU A 16 38.07 44.58 -7.38
N LEU A 17 39.16 45.09 -6.80
CA LEU A 17 40.29 44.29 -6.29
C LEU A 17 39.96 43.55 -4.98
N GLN A 18 39.09 44.08 -4.11
CA GLN A 18 38.59 43.36 -2.93
C GLN A 18 37.66 42.20 -3.31
N VAL A 19 36.71 42.45 -4.21
CA VAL A 19 35.79 41.42 -4.74
C VAL A 19 36.55 40.38 -5.58
N GLY A 20 37.49 40.83 -6.42
CA GLY A 20 38.36 39.95 -7.21
C GLY A 20 39.38 39.17 -6.38
N GLY A 21 39.88 39.77 -5.28
CA GLY A 21 40.83 39.16 -4.36
C GLY A 21 40.21 38.03 -3.52
N LEU A 22 38.97 38.21 -3.07
CA LEU A 22 38.21 37.16 -2.38
C LEU A 22 37.93 35.96 -3.30
N GLY A 23 37.63 36.20 -4.58
CA GLY A 23 37.49 35.15 -5.58
C GLY A 23 38.80 34.45 -5.98
N ALA A 24 39.95 35.13 -5.88
CA ALA A 24 41.27 34.56 -6.13
C ALA A 24 41.79 33.67 -4.98
N MET A 25 41.32 33.90 -3.75
CA MET A 25 41.61 33.06 -2.58
C MET A 25 40.64 31.88 -2.40
N GLY A 26 39.80 31.59 -3.41
CA GLY A 26 38.91 30.42 -3.41
C GLY A 26 37.61 30.60 -2.62
N LEU A 27 37.30 31.80 -2.12
CA LEU A 27 36.02 32.10 -1.48
C LEU A 27 35.03 32.60 -2.54
N THR A 28 34.30 31.66 -3.15
CA THR A 28 33.22 31.99 -4.09
C THR A 28 31.92 32.27 -3.32
N LEU A 29 31.03 33.08 -3.90
CA LEU A 29 29.71 33.36 -3.30
C LEU A 29 28.93 32.07 -2.98
N PRO A 30 28.91 31.03 -3.83
CA PRO A 30 28.34 29.72 -3.47
C PRO A 30 29.02 29.06 -2.27
N MET A 31 30.35 29.15 -2.13
CA MET A 31 31.06 28.62 -0.96
C MET A 31 30.78 29.41 0.31
N LEU A 32 30.57 30.72 0.18
CA LEU A 32 30.20 31.58 1.30
C LEU A 32 28.75 31.32 1.73
N LEU A 33 27.84 31.09 0.77
CA LEU A 33 26.47 30.64 1.03
C LEU A 33 26.43 29.22 1.61
N GLU A 34 27.26 28.30 1.13
CA GLU A 34 27.41 26.95 1.71
C GLU A 34 27.99 27.00 3.12
N ALA A 35 29.01 27.84 3.35
CA ALA A 35 29.56 28.09 4.68
C ALA A 35 28.60 28.84 5.59
N GLN A 36 27.68 29.65 5.05
CA GLN A 36 26.63 30.33 5.81
C GLN A 36 25.47 29.38 6.12
N LEU A 37 25.10 28.47 5.22
CA LEU A 37 24.16 27.37 5.48
C LEU A 37 24.71 26.41 6.53
N ARG A 38 26.01 26.10 6.48
CA ARG A 38 26.70 25.23 7.46
C ARG A 38 27.10 25.96 8.75
N GLY A 39 27.39 27.25 8.68
CA GLY A 39 27.97 28.09 9.74
C GLY A 39 26.97 29.00 10.47
N SER A 40 25.71 29.05 10.02
CA SER A 40 24.57 29.48 10.86
C SER A 40 24.28 28.47 11.99
N SER A 41 25.06 27.40 12.08
CA SER A 41 25.12 26.43 13.18
C SER A 41 25.84 26.95 14.44
N ASN A 42 25.74 28.24 14.74
CA ASN A 42 25.75 28.66 16.13
C ASN A 42 24.28 28.65 16.57
N PRO A 43 23.77 27.51 17.09
CA PRO A 43 22.41 27.51 17.60
C PRO A 43 22.38 28.54 18.74
N ILE A 44 21.56 29.58 18.59
CA ILE A 44 20.81 30.03 19.76
C ILE A 44 20.18 28.74 20.27
N ARG A 45 20.69 28.20 21.39
CA ARG A 45 20.31 26.90 21.92
C ARG A 45 18.81 26.92 22.25
N GLY A 46 17.98 26.55 21.29
CA GLY A 46 16.70 25.93 21.59
C GLY A 46 16.96 24.59 22.28
N ASN A 47 16.15 24.24 23.28
CA ASN A 47 16.22 22.93 23.90
C ASN A 47 15.90 21.86 22.85
N THR A 48 16.91 21.18 22.31
CA THR A 48 16.71 20.04 21.42
C THR A 48 16.93 18.74 22.20
N PHE A 49 16.10 17.73 21.97
CA PHE A 49 16.18 16.47 22.71
C PHE A 49 17.23 15.52 22.13
N GLY A 50 17.31 15.42 20.80
CA GLY A 50 18.45 14.79 20.12
C GLY A 50 18.63 13.28 20.36
N LYS A 51 17.58 12.53 20.73
CA LYS A 51 17.67 11.08 20.92
C LYS A 51 17.60 10.29 19.61
N ALA A 52 16.89 10.80 18.60
CA ALA A 52 16.81 10.14 17.31
C ALA A 52 18.10 10.35 16.53
N LYS A 53 18.69 9.26 16.05
CA LYS A 53 19.77 9.27 15.06
C LYS A 53 19.25 9.05 13.66
N ASN A 54 18.15 8.29 13.55
CA ASN A 54 17.57 7.91 12.27
C ASN A 54 16.03 7.97 12.29
N VAL A 55 15.41 8.02 11.11
CA VAL A 55 13.96 8.00 10.91
C VAL A 55 13.58 6.95 9.87
N ILE A 56 12.59 6.12 10.18
CA ILE A 56 11.84 5.34 9.19
C ILE A 56 10.46 5.98 9.06
N PHE A 57 10.15 6.48 7.86
CA PHE A 57 8.92 7.18 7.56
C PHE A 57 8.07 6.32 6.62
N LEU A 58 7.09 5.62 7.19
CA LEU A 58 6.16 4.77 6.46
C LEU A 58 5.00 5.61 5.96
N TRP A 59 4.95 5.84 4.65
CA TRP A 59 3.95 6.68 4.01
C TRP A 59 2.81 5.83 3.48
N LEU A 60 1.68 5.89 4.18
CA LEU A 60 0.45 5.14 3.90
C LEU A 60 -0.39 5.90 2.87
N GLN A 61 0.17 6.10 1.68
CA GLN A 61 -0.42 6.93 0.62
C GLN A 61 -1.86 6.52 0.33
N GLY A 62 -2.75 7.51 0.29
CA GLY A 62 -4.16 7.36 0.05
C GLY A 62 -5.02 7.70 1.27
N GLY A 63 -4.47 8.18 2.39
CA GLY A 63 -5.25 8.62 3.54
C GLY A 63 -5.98 7.48 4.27
N PRO A 64 -5.31 6.78 5.20
CA PRO A 64 -5.87 5.65 5.94
C PRO A 64 -7.15 6.03 6.70
N PRO A 65 -8.23 5.25 6.61
CA PRO A 65 -9.44 5.54 7.35
C PRO A 65 -9.23 5.32 8.85
N GLN A 66 -9.48 6.36 9.64
CA GLN A 66 -9.28 6.33 11.09
C GLN A 66 -10.18 5.29 11.78
N HIS A 67 -11.42 5.09 11.30
CA HIS A 67 -12.37 4.10 11.84
C HIS A 67 -11.88 2.65 11.68
N GLU A 68 -11.32 2.30 10.52
CA GLU A 68 -10.85 0.93 10.27
C GLU A 68 -9.39 0.70 10.69
N THR A 69 -8.74 1.71 11.28
CA THR A 69 -7.37 1.61 11.79
C THR A 69 -7.30 1.94 13.29
N PHE A 70 -7.02 3.19 13.63
CA PHE A 70 -6.58 3.59 14.96
C PHE A 70 -7.64 4.30 15.79
N ASP A 71 -8.86 4.53 15.30
CA ASP A 71 -9.94 5.27 16.00
C ASP A 71 -11.37 4.73 15.66
N PRO A 72 -11.73 3.52 16.12
CA PRO A 72 -12.86 2.72 15.61
C PRO A 72 -14.30 3.15 15.99
N LYS A 73 -14.49 4.26 16.71
CA LYS A 73 -15.81 4.84 17.09
C LYS A 73 -16.94 3.82 17.35
N PRO A 74 -16.82 2.92 18.35
CA PRO A 74 -17.76 1.80 18.52
C PRO A 74 -19.21 2.21 18.79
N ASP A 75 -19.42 3.38 19.39
CA ASP A 75 -20.74 3.90 19.74
C ASP A 75 -21.40 4.69 18.60
N ALA A 76 -20.69 4.90 17.49
CA ALA A 76 -21.24 5.59 16.33
C ALA A 76 -22.19 4.66 15.53
N PRO A 77 -23.18 5.23 14.81
CA PRO A 77 -24.03 4.49 13.88
C PRO A 77 -23.24 3.61 12.88
N VAL A 78 -23.84 2.52 12.40
CA VAL A 78 -23.18 1.53 11.52
C VAL A 78 -22.66 2.13 10.21
N ASP A 79 -23.37 3.11 9.67
CA ASP A 79 -23.00 3.90 8.48
C ASP A 79 -21.86 4.90 8.75
N ILE A 80 -21.44 5.04 10.02
CA ILE A 80 -20.27 5.80 10.45
C ILE A 80 -19.13 4.89 10.88
N ARG A 81 -19.33 4.01 11.86
CA ARG A 81 -18.26 3.15 12.42
C ARG A 81 -17.83 2.01 11.48
N GLY A 82 -18.66 1.68 10.49
CA GLY A 82 -18.41 0.54 9.61
C GLY A 82 -18.78 -0.81 10.22
N GLU A 83 -18.45 -1.90 9.51
CA GLU A 83 -18.81 -3.25 9.91
C GLU A 83 -17.87 -3.84 10.99
N PHE A 84 -16.66 -3.30 11.12
CA PHE A 84 -15.63 -3.80 12.02
C PHE A 84 -15.84 -3.34 13.46
N LYS A 85 -15.24 -4.09 14.38
CA LYS A 85 -15.34 -3.89 15.83
C LYS A 85 -14.01 -3.39 16.40
N PRO A 86 -14.03 -2.64 17.52
CA PRO A 86 -12.83 -2.41 18.29
C PRO A 86 -12.34 -3.71 18.96
N ILE A 87 -11.04 -3.79 19.18
CA ILE A 87 -10.38 -4.77 20.04
C ILE A 87 -9.53 -4.04 21.08
N ASN A 88 -9.40 -4.61 22.28
CA ASN A 88 -8.48 -4.11 23.28
C ASN A 88 -7.05 -4.45 22.87
N THR A 89 -6.13 -3.50 23.06
CA THR A 89 -4.69 -3.74 22.87
C THR A 89 -4.05 -4.32 24.13
N ASN A 90 -2.74 -4.53 24.10
CA ASN A 90 -1.96 -4.93 25.27
C ASN A 90 -1.77 -3.81 26.31
N VAL A 91 -2.38 -2.63 26.10
CA VAL A 91 -2.42 -1.52 27.04
C VAL A 91 -3.87 -1.27 27.48
N PRO A 92 -4.18 -1.35 28.80
CA PRO A 92 -5.53 -1.12 29.29
C PRO A 92 -6.11 0.23 28.85
N GLY A 93 -7.37 0.22 28.39
CA GLY A 93 -8.08 1.43 27.95
C GLY A 93 -7.79 1.89 26.52
N ILE A 94 -6.85 1.25 25.81
CA ILE A 94 -6.58 1.53 24.40
C ILE A 94 -7.28 0.49 23.53
N GLN A 95 -8.09 0.97 22.59
CA GLN A 95 -8.76 0.15 21.58
C GLN A 95 -8.41 0.59 20.17
N ILE A 96 -8.20 -0.36 19.27
CA ILE A 96 -8.00 -0.15 17.83
C ILE A 96 -8.91 -1.10 17.04
N CYS A 97 -8.99 -0.97 15.72
CA CYS A 97 -9.82 -1.83 14.88
C CYS A 97 -9.38 -3.31 14.92
N GLU A 98 -10.32 -4.25 14.85
CA GLU A 98 -10.06 -5.69 14.83
C GLU A 98 -9.23 -6.18 13.64
N LEU A 99 -9.06 -5.34 12.62
CA LEU A 99 -8.19 -5.60 11.47
C LEU A 99 -6.70 -5.47 11.76
N LEU A 100 -6.32 -4.93 12.94
CA LEU A 100 -4.94 -4.74 13.36
C LEU A 100 -4.58 -5.58 14.62
N PRO A 101 -4.84 -6.90 14.65
CA PRO A 101 -4.71 -7.69 15.86
C PRO A 101 -3.25 -7.92 16.28
N ARG A 102 -2.25 -7.84 15.39
CA ARG A 102 -0.83 -7.94 15.76
C ARG A 102 -0.31 -6.62 16.32
N ILE A 103 -0.68 -5.49 15.72
CA ILE A 103 -0.37 -4.16 16.29
C ILE A 103 -0.98 -4.03 17.68
N ALA A 104 -2.17 -4.60 17.91
CA ALA A 104 -2.79 -4.64 19.23
C ALA A 104 -1.91 -5.37 20.28
N THR A 105 -1.04 -6.30 19.90
CA THR A 105 -0.12 -6.99 20.84
C THR A 105 1.13 -6.19 21.18
N ILE A 106 1.45 -5.13 20.42
CA ILE A 106 2.65 -4.30 20.61
C ILE A 106 2.33 -2.81 20.85
N CYS A 107 1.07 -2.48 21.14
CA CYS A 107 0.62 -1.10 21.32
C CYS A 107 1.35 -0.37 22.45
N ASP A 108 1.92 -1.11 23.39
CA ASP A 108 2.77 -0.58 24.45
C ASP A 108 4.11 0.00 23.98
N LYS A 109 4.53 -0.31 22.75
CA LYS A 109 5.69 0.27 22.06
C LYS A 109 5.32 1.44 21.16
N LEU A 110 4.04 1.81 21.09
CA LEU A 110 3.53 2.83 20.19
C LEU A 110 2.96 4.02 20.97
N ALA A 111 3.01 5.20 20.36
CA ALA A 111 2.13 6.32 20.66
C ALA A 111 1.16 6.48 19.48
N ILE A 112 -0.13 6.36 19.74
CA ILE A 112 -1.18 6.57 18.73
C ILE A 112 -1.63 8.03 18.82
N VAL A 113 -1.70 8.73 17.70
CA VAL A 113 -2.18 10.11 17.63
C VAL A 113 -3.48 10.14 16.84
N ARG A 114 -4.52 10.83 17.34
CA ARG A 114 -5.88 10.82 16.75
C ARG A 114 -6.43 12.21 16.39
N SER A 115 -5.56 13.21 16.25
CA SER A 115 -5.97 14.62 16.28
C SER A 115 -5.21 15.53 15.30
N ILE A 116 -4.47 14.98 14.34
CA ILE A 116 -3.82 15.80 13.31
C ILE A 116 -4.84 16.25 12.27
N CYS A 117 -4.70 17.49 11.79
CA CYS A 117 -5.57 18.10 10.81
C CYS A 117 -4.77 18.87 9.75
N THR A 118 -5.13 18.73 8.48
CA THR A 118 -4.54 19.47 7.35
C THR A 118 -5.54 20.43 6.69
N HIS A 119 -6.80 20.43 7.11
CA HIS A 119 -7.87 21.27 6.54
C HIS A 119 -8.01 21.15 5.01
N SER A 120 -7.45 20.08 4.41
CA SER A 120 -7.33 19.91 2.96
C SER A 120 -7.74 18.50 2.59
N ASP A 121 -8.78 18.39 1.78
CA ASP A 121 -9.27 17.14 1.23
C ASP A 121 -8.53 16.74 -0.06
N LEU A 122 -7.39 17.37 -0.35
CA LEU A 122 -6.62 17.15 -1.58
C LEU A 122 -5.35 16.38 -1.29
N HIS A 123 -5.15 15.23 -1.96
CA HIS A 123 -4.00 14.35 -1.72
C HIS A 123 -2.66 15.06 -1.88
N ASP A 124 -2.53 15.86 -2.93
CA ASP A 124 -1.35 16.66 -3.23
C ASP A 124 -1.11 17.70 -2.14
N ALA A 125 -2.06 18.59 -1.88
CA ALA A 125 -1.84 19.69 -0.94
C ALA A 125 -1.67 19.21 0.51
N SER A 126 -2.46 18.21 0.92
CA SER A 126 -2.35 17.61 2.26
C SER A 126 -1.04 16.84 2.42
N GLY A 127 -0.68 16.02 1.41
CA GLY A 127 0.59 15.29 1.39
C GLY A 127 1.80 16.21 1.40
N TYR A 128 1.77 17.30 0.62
CA TYR A 128 2.82 18.31 0.62
C TYR A 128 3.06 18.88 2.01
N TRP A 129 1.99 19.21 2.74
CA TRP A 129 2.11 19.78 4.07
C TRP A 129 2.69 18.78 5.07
N VAL A 130 2.27 17.51 5.03
CA VAL A 130 2.86 16.47 5.89
C VAL A 130 4.33 16.20 5.57
N LEU A 131 4.72 16.23 4.30
CA LEU A 131 6.09 15.91 3.88
C LEU A 131 7.08 17.08 4.03
N THR A 132 6.60 18.33 4.08
CA THR A 132 7.45 19.53 4.15
C THR A 132 7.29 20.34 5.43
N GLY A 133 6.24 20.07 6.21
CA GLY A 133 5.85 20.90 7.36
C GLY A 133 5.27 22.26 6.98
N ASN A 134 5.05 22.55 5.68
CA ASN A 134 4.58 23.83 5.21
C ASN A 134 3.38 23.69 4.27
N LYS A 135 2.38 24.57 4.41
CA LYS A 135 1.25 24.64 3.47
C LYS A 135 1.75 24.98 2.07
N TYR A 136 1.19 24.32 1.05
CA TYR A 136 1.43 24.72 -0.32
C TYR A 136 0.78 26.09 -0.58
N GLY A 137 1.45 26.96 -1.34
CA GLY A 137 0.96 28.32 -1.60
C GLY A 137 -0.23 28.39 -2.57
N GLY A 138 -0.42 27.36 -3.40
CA GLY A 138 -1.55 27.24 -4.32
C GLY A 138 -2.66 26.32 -3.81
N THR A 139 -3.73 26.16 -4.59
CA THR A 139 -4.85 25.27 -4.26
C THR A 139 -4.53 23.79 -4.47
N GLN A 140 -3.65 23.48 -5.43
CA GLN A 140 -3.23 22.13 -5.79
C GLN A 140 -1.72 22.12 -6.02
N SER A 141 -1.05 21.08 -5.53
CA SER A 141 0.39 20.88 -5.62
C SER A 141 0.73 19.66 -6.47
N ARG A 142 0.10 19.56 -7.67
CA ARG A 142 0.24 18.44 -8.63
C ARG A 142 1.50 18.51 -9.51
N GLN A 143 2.30 19.57 -9.37
CA GLN A 143 3.51 19.81 -10.15
C GLN A 143 4.65 20.18 -9.21
N ILE A 144 5.81 19.55 -9.42
CA ILE A 144 7.04 19.87 -8.69
C ILE A 144 7.60 21.20 -9.21
N ALA A 145 7.95 22.10 -8.30
CA ALA A 145 8.59 23.37 -8.62
C ALA A 145 9.91 23.53 -7.86
N PRO A 146 10.95 24.15 -8.47
CA PRO A 146 12.19 24.48 -7.76
C PRO A 146 11.99 25.42 -6.56
N THR A 147 10.85 26.09 -6.47
CA THR A 147 10.48 26.99 -5.37
C THR A 147 9.78 26.28 -4.21
N ASP A 148 9.49 24.98 -4.34
CA ASP A 148 8.82 24.21 -3.29
C ASP A 148 9.62 24.19 -1.99
N TRP A 149 8.91 24.04 -0.87
CA TRP A 149 9.52 23.71 0.39
C TRP A 149 10.24 22.35 0.30
N PRO A 150 11.43 22.22 0.92
CA PRO A 150 12.18 20.98 0.87
C PRO A 150 11.46 19.92 1.68
N TYR A 151 11.46 18.70 1.14
CA TYR A 151 11.09 17.50 1.86
C TYR A 151 11.92 17.37 3.16
N ILE A 152 11.30 16.89 4.26
CA ILE A 152 12.00 16.68 5.54
C ILE A 152 13.31 15.88 5.40
N GLY A 153 13.35 14.88 4.52
CA GLY A 153 14.54 14.08 4.29
C GLY A 153 15.67 14.83 3.59
N SER A 154 15.36 15.85 2.78
CA SER A 154 16.36 16.75 2.20
C SER A 154 17.02 17.62 3.26
N ILE A 155 16.23 18.11 4.23
CA ILE A 155 16.74 18.85 5.39
C ILE A 155 17.64 17.95 6.25
N VAL A 156 17.22 16.70 6.51
CA VAL A 156 18.05 15.71 7.22
C VAL A 156 19.35 15.42 6.47
N LYS A 157 19.31 15.25 5.14
CA LYS A 157 20.51 15.01 4.32
C LYS A 157 21.50 16.19 4.40
N LEU A 158 21.01 17.42 4.49
CA LEU A 158 21.85 18.61 4.69
C LEU A 158 22.44 18.71 6.10
N LEU A 159 21.61 18.59 7.13
CA LEU A 159 21.98 18.96 8.50
C LEU A 159 22.52 17.80 9.34
N LYS A 160 22.15 16.57 8.99
CA LYS A 160 22.55 15.34 9.70
C LYS A 160 22.91 14.25 8.68
N PRO A 161 23.88 14.46 7.77
CA PRO A 161 24.28 13.44 6.81
C PRO A 161 24.75 12.16 7.52
N SER A 162 24.64 11.03 6.81
CA SER A 162 25.25 9.78 7.24
C SER A 162 26.75 9.87 7.08
N GLU A 163 27.51 9.50 8.11
CA GLU A 163 28.96 9.34 8.03
C GLU A 163 29.34 8.04 7.32
N LYS A 164 28.45 7.03 7.37
CA LYS A 164 28.69 5.69 6.81
C LYS A 164 28.22 5.57 5.37
N LEU A 165 27.12 6.25 5.03
CA LEU A 165 26.48 6.23 3.71
C LEU A 165 26.07 7.64 3.26
N PRO A 166 27.02 8.58 3.02
CA PRO A 166 26.70 9.98 2.74
C PRO A 166 25.68 10.20 1.61
N ALA A 167 25.81 9.46 0.51
CA ALA A 167 24.84 9.51 -0.61
C ALA A 167 23.43 9.09 -0.16
N TYR A 168 23.32 8.01 0.61
CA TYR A 168 22.05 7.42 1.10
C TYR A 168 21.68 7.93 2.49
N SER A 169 22.03 9.18 2.80
CA SER A 169 21.59 9.81 4.04
C SER A 169 20.06 9.87 4.10
N SER A 170 19.41 10.14 2.96
CA SER A 170 17.95 10.13 2.81
C SER A 170 17.59 9.27 1.59
N VAL A 171 16.74 8.27 1.77
CA VAL A 171 16.38 7.28 0.74
C VAL A 171 14.87 7.16 0.60
N TRP A 172 14.43 6.98 -0.63
CA TRP A 172 13.05 6.69 -1.00
C TRP A 172 12.89 5.30 -1.59
N LEU A 173 11.96 4.54 -1.02
CA LEU A 173 11.60 3.19 -1.41
C LEU A 173 10.09 3.03 -1.61
N PRO A 174 9.66 2.02 -2.38
CA PRO A 174 10.40 1.40 -3.47
C PRO A 174 10.26 2.19 -4.78
N ASP A 175 9.61 3.36 -4.74
CA ASP A 175 9.34 4.21 -5.88
C ASP A 175 8.92 5.62 -5.41
N VAL A 176 8.83 6.58 -6.32
CA VAL A 176 8.28 7.91 -6.08
C VAL A 176 6.77 7.86 -5.81
N MET A 177 6.25 8.85 -5.08
CA MET A 177 4.82 9.00 -4.87
C MET A 177 4.14 9.52 -6.15
N ARG A 178 3.00 8.90 -6.50
CA ARG A 178 2.16 9.27 -7.64
C ARG A 178 0.69 9.28 -7.25
N LEU A 179 -0.05 10.35 -7.55
CA LEU A 179 -1.49 10.42 -7.29
C LEU A 179 -2.30 9.51 -8.22
N ASN A 180 -1.88 9.44 -9.48
CA ASN A 180 -2.42 8.54 -10.49
C ASN A 180 -1.33 8.25 -11.54
N ASP A 181 -1.71 7.64 -12.66
CA ASP A 181 -0.78 7.26 -13.72
C ASP A 181 -0.01 8.43 -14.35
N ASN A 182 -0.40 9.69 -14.13
CA ASN A 182 0.19 10.85 -14.81
C ASN A 182 0.61 11.99 -13.87
N VAL A 183 0.43 11.85 -12.56
CA VAL A 183 0.65 12.96 -11.63
C VAL A 183 1.60 12.57 -10.50
N GLN A 184 2.73 13.27 -10.47
CA GLN A 184 3.66 13.30 -9.35
C GLN A 184 3.44 14.58 -8.54
N PRO A 185 2.90 14.50 -7.32
CA PRO A 185 2.68 15.67 -6.49
C PRO A 185 4.00 16.30 -6.03
N ALA A 186 3.98 17.58 -5.69
CA ALA A 186 5.08 18.29 -5.07
C ALA A 186 5.40 17.78 -3.64
N GLY A 187 6.44 18.32 -3.01
CA GLY A 187 6.83 18.00 -1.62
C GLY A 187 7.72 16.76 -1.48
N GLN A 188 8.14 16.20 -2.61
CA GLN A 188 8.95 15.00 -2.74
C GLN A 188 10.44 15.30 -3.03
N THR A 189 10.81 16.57 -3.11
CA THR A 189 12.12 17.02 -3.61
C THR A 189 12.80 17.96 -2.62
N ALA A 190 14.04 18.34 -2.91
CA ALA A 190 14.76 19.35 -2.15
C ALA A 190 14.23 20.77 -2.37
N GLY A 191 13.33 20.98 -3.34
CA GLY A 191 12.77 22.28 -3.66
C GLY A 191 13.85 23.34 -3.81
N TRP A 192 13.71 24.44 -3.07
CA TRP A 192 14.64 25.57 -3.13
C TRP A 192 16.07 25.29 -2.64
N MET A 193 16.32 24.14 -1.99
CA MET A 193 17.68 23.73 -1.61
C MET A 193 18.49 23.21 -2.81
N GLY A 194 17.82 22.82 -3.91
CA GLY A 194 18.46 22.31 -5.13
C GLY A 194 18.78 20.81 -5.10
N LYS A 195 19.02 20.26 -6.31
CA LYS A 195 19.07 18.81 -6.58
C LYS A 195 20.07 18.02 -5.72
N ARG A 196 21.18 18.64 -5.31
CA ARG A 196 22.21 18.00 -4.46
C ARG A 196 21.65 17.41 -3.16
N TRP A 197 20.57 17.99 -2.64
CA TRP A 197 19.94 17.57 -1.39
C TRP A 197 18.70 16.69 -1.60
N GLU A 198 18.40 16.27 -2.83
CA GLU A 198 17.29 15.36 -3.07
C GLU A 198 17.53 14.01 -2.36
N PRO A 199 16.45 13.35 -1.89
CA PRO A 199 16.55 11.98 -1.43
C PRO A 199 16.99 11.07 -2.58
N GLU A 200 17.79 10.05 -2.28
CA GLU A 200 18.12 9.02 -3.27
C GLU A 200 16.89 8.17 -3.55
N ARG A 201 16.41 8.20 -4.79
CA ARG A 201 15.22 7.47 -5.21
C ARG A 201 15.62 6.10 -5.72
N VAL A 202 15.20 5.07 -5.01
CA VAL A 202 15.50 3.70 -5.38
C VAL A 202 14.22 3.07 -5.92
N ILE A 203 14.12 3.02 -7.25
CA ILE A 203 13.03 2.32 -7.95
C ILE A 203 13.35 0.84 -7.94
N CYS A 204 12.58 0.06 -7.20
CA CYS A 204 12.87 -1.36 -6.99
C CYS A 204 11.63 -2.22 -6.74
N ASP A 205 11.81 -3.53 -6.75
CA ASP A 205 10.87 -4.50 -6.19
C ASP A 205 11.61 -5.54 -5.34
N PRO A 206 11.75 -5.30 -4.02
CA PRO A 206 12.48 -6.20 -3.12
C PRO A 206 11.75 -7.53 -2.85
N SER A 207 10.53 -7.71 -3.37
CA SER A 207 9.82 -9.00 -3.29
C SER A 207 10.33 -10.04 -4.27
N GLY A 208 10.95 -9.61 -5.38
CA GLY A 208 11.46 -10.50 -6.42
C GLY A 208 12.49 -11.51 -5.90
N SER A 209 12.41 -12.75 -6.39
CA SER A 209 13.31 -13.85 -6.02
C SER A 209 14.78 -13.61 -6.43
N GLN A 210 15.00 -12.72 -7.41
CA GLN A 210 16.33 -12.33 -7.91
C GLN A 210 16.61 -10.84 -7.75
N PHE A 211 15.93 -10.15 -6.82
CA PHE A 211 16.14 -8.72 -6.64
C PHE A 211 17.62 -8.41 -6.38
N LYS A 212 18.23 -7.69 -7.32
CA LYS A 212 19.52 -7.04 -7.22
C LYS A 212 19.35 -5.65 -7.80
N MET A 213 19.88 -4.64 -7.12
CA MET A 213 19.87 -3.28 -7.66
C MET A 213 20.70 -3.22 -8.95
N GLU A 214 20.08 -2.79 -10.05
CA GLU A 214 20.78 -2.52 -11.31
C GLU A 214 21.74 -1.33 -11.15
N GLY A 215 22.92 -1.40 -11.77
CA GLY A 215 23.95 -0.36 -11.69
C GLY A 215 24.95 -0.49 -10.53
N PHE A 216 24.82 -1.52 -9.69
CA PHE A 216 25.66 -1.73 -8.51
C PHE A 216 26.67 -2.89 -8.63
N THR A 217 26.54 -3.71 -9.67
CA THR A 217 27.55 -4.69 -10.06
C THR A 217 28.48 -4.07 -11.09
N LEU A 218 29.77 -4.05 -10.80
CA LEU A 218 30.78 -3.73 -11.80
C LEU A 218 30.68 -4.73 -12.96
N PRO A 219 30.66 -4.27 -14.22
CA PRO A 219 30.83 -5.15 -15.37
C PRO A 219 32.08 -6.03 -15.21
N ALA A 220 32.03 -7.29 -15.67
CA ALA A 220 33.12 -8.24 -15.50
C ALA A 220 34.45 -7.74 -16.12
N ASP A 221 34.38 -6.86 -17.11
CA ASP A 221 35.51 -6.22 -17.78
C ASP A 221 36.06 -4.98 -17.04
N VAL A 222 35.42 -4.55 -15.94
CA VAL A 222 35.84 -3.43 -15.07
C VAL A 222 36.13 -3.94 -13.65
N PRO A 223 37.23 -4.70 -13.46
CA PRO A 223 37.65 -5.11 -12.12
C PRO A 223 38.01 -3.89 -11.24
N PRO A 224 38.02 -4.02 -9.90
CA PRO A 224 38.27 -2.90 -8.98
C PRO A 224 39.53 -2.09 -9.29
N LEU A 225 40.61 -2.75 -9.74
CA LEU A 225 41.84 -2.09 -10.17
C LEU A 225 41.62 -1.16 -11.37
N ARG A 226 40.85 -1.62 -12.37
CA ARG A 226 40.51 -0.84 -13.57
C ARG A 226 39.58 0.32 -13.23
N LEU A 227 38.64 0.12 -12.30
CA LEU A 227 37.79 1.20 -11.79
C LEU A 227 38.64 2.30 -11.12
N ASN A 228 39.58 1.92 -10.24
CA ASN A 228 40.49 2.87 -9.58
C ASN A 228 41.36 3.64 -10.57
N GLN A 229 41.82 2.99 -11.65
CA GLN A 229 42.55 3.66 -12.73
C GLN A 229 41.68 4.68 -13.47
N ARG A 230 40.42 4.36 -13.77
CA ARG A 230 39.46 5.29 -14.40
C ARG A 230 39.16 6.48 -13.51
N GLU A 231 38.98 6.28 -12.21
CA GLU A 231 38.78 7.37 -11.25
C GLU A 231 40.01 8.27 -11.14
N SER A 232 41.20 7.68 -11.07
CA SER A 232 42.45 8.45 -11.06
C SER A 232 42.61 9.28 -12.33
N LEU A 233 42.29 8.72 -13.49
CA LEU A 233 42.31 9.43 -14.77
C LEU A 233 41.27 10.55 -14.79
N LEU A 234 40.03 10.29 -14.37
CA LEU A 234 38.98 11.29 -14.28
C LEU A 234 39.38 12.43 -13.34
N SER A 235 39.93 12.11 -12.18
CA SER A 235 40.45 13.10 -11.22
C SER A 235 41.59 13.94 -11.82
N GLN A 236 42.45 13.35 -12.67
CA GLN A 236 43.51 14.09 -13.38
C GLN A 236 42.93 15.05 -14.43
N VAL A 237 41.93 14.59 -15.17
CA VAL A 237 41.21 15.39 -16.18
C VAL A 237 40.43 16.53 -15.52
N GLU A 238 39.69 16.25 -14.44
CA GLU A 238 38.96 17.25 -13.66
C GLU A 238 39.91 18.30 -13.06
N ARG A 239 41.05 17.90 -12.50
CA ARG A 239 42.08 18.84 -12.03
C ARG A 239 42.62 19.75 -13.15
N HIS A 240 42.63 19.27 -14.39
CA HIS A 240 43.03 20.07 -15.54
C HIS A 240 41.94 21.08 -15.93
N PHE A 241 40.67 20.69 -15.94
CA PHE A 241 39.54 21.59 -16.23
C PHE A 241 39.24 22.59 -15.12
N HIS A 242 39.42 22.21 -13.84
CA HIS A 242 39.33 23.14 -12.70
C HIS A 242 40.35 24.27 -12.75
N LYS A 243 41.49 24.09 -13.43
CA LYS A 243 42.45 25.17 -13.70
C LYS A 243 41.97 26.14 -14.79
N ILE A 244 41.02 25.73 -15.63
CA ILE A 244 40.60 26.46 -16.83
C ILE A 244 39.24 27.15 -16.61
N GLU A 245 38.35 26.63 -15.75
CA GLU A 245 36.97 27.13 -15.62
C GLU A 245 36.60 27.58 -14.19
N LYS A 246 36.15 28.83 -14.06
CA LYS A 246 35.84 29.52 -12.78
C LYS A 246 34.33 29.55 -12.44
N GLN A 247 33.52 28.63 -12.96
CA GLN A 247 32.05 28.64 -12.79
C GLN A 247 31.51 27.37 -12.11
N GLY A 248 30.55 27.54 -11.19
CA GLY A 248 30.12 26.56 -10.19
C GLY A 248 29.49 25.25 -10.67
N VAL A 249 29.34 25.04 -11.98
CA VAL A 249 28.70 23.84 -12.56
C VAL A 249 29.53 22.56 -12.32
N MET A 250 30.87 22.67 -12.26
CA MET A 250 31.75 21.51 -12.06
C MET A 250 31.76 20.94 -10.63
N LYS A 251 31.40 21.74 -9.62
CA LYS A 251 31.42 21.29 -8.22
C LYS A 251 30.32 20.27 -7.90
N ASP A 252 29.15 20.43 -8.52
CA ASP A 252 28.06 19.49 -8.39
C ASP A 252 28.41 18.16 -9.09
N TYR A 253 29.01 18.24 -10.29
CA TYR A 253 29.50 17.07 -11.03
C TYR A 253 30.54 16.26 -10.24
N GLU A 254 31.55 16.92 -9.66
CA GLU A 254 32.58 16.27 -8.84
C GLU A 254 31.97 15.55 -7.62
N SER A 255 30.94 16.13 -6.99
CA SER A 255 30.23 15.48 -5.87
C SER A 255 29.42 14.26 -6.33
N HIS A 256 28.80 14.30 -7.51
CA HIS A 256 28.10 13.15 -8.09
C HIS A 256 29.07 12.02 -8.45
N VAL A 257 30.22 12.36 -9.03
CA VAL A 257 31.31 11.43 -9.37
C VAL A 257 31.85 10.76 -8.11
N GLN A 258 32.19 11.53 -7.08
CA GLN A 258 32.67 11.01 -5.78
C GLN A 258 31.64 10.07 -5.12
N ASN A 259 30.36 10.43 -5.14
CA ASN A 259 29.28 9.58 -4.63
C ASN A 259 29.13 8.28 -5.45
N ALA A 260 29.22 8.36 -6.77
CA ALA A 260 29.15 7.19 -7.66
C ALA A 260 30.32 6.22 -7.45
N PHE A 261 31.56 6.72 -7.33
CA PHE A 261 32.71 5.88 -7.01
C PHE A 261 32.66 5.34 -5.57
N GLY A 262 32.21 6.14 -4.61
CA GLY A 262 31.96 5.70 -3.25
C GLY A 262 30.95 4.55 -3.17
N LEU A 263 29.95 4.54 -4.06
CA LEU A 263 28.99 3.45 -4.20
C LEU A 263 29.59 2.18 -4.78
N LEU A 264 30.33 2.31 -5.86
CA LEU A 264 31.00 1.18 -6.51
C LEU A 264 32.11 0.57 -5.62
N ARG A 265 32.68 1.36 -4.70
CA ARG A 265 33.64 0.92 -3.68
C ARG A 265 32.98 0.40 -2.39
N GLY A 266 31.78 0.85 -2.08
CA GLY A 266 31.13 0.67 -0.79
C GLY A 266 30.41 -0.65 -0.64
N GLY A 267 31.13 -1.72 -0.26
CA GLY A 267 30.53 -3.04 0.02
C GLY A 267 29.37 -3.00 1.03
N LYS A 268 29.37 -2.09 2.00
CA LYS A 268 28.29 -1.97 3.00
C LYS A 268 26.96 -1.43 2.44
N ALA A 269 27.00 -0.53 1.45
CA ALA A 269 25.80 -0.03 0.80
C ALA A 269 25.16 -1.15 -0.04
N LEU A 270 25.98 -1.85 -0.82
CA LEU A 270 25.58 -3.03 -1.60
C LEU A 270 24.95 -4.09 -0.72
N ASP A 271 25.60 -4.40 0.41
CA ASP A 271 25.11 -5.37 1.37
C ASP A 271 23.76 -4.97 1.96
N ALA A 272 23.52 -3.68 2.22
CA ALA A 272 22.24 -3.21 2.75
C ALA A 272 21.09 -3.46 1.77
N PHE A 273 21.32 -3.20 0.48
CA PHE A 273 20.34 -3.43 -0.60
C PHE A 273 20.14 -4.90 -0.96
N ASP A 274 21.09 -5.77 -0.63
CA ASP A 274 20.97 -7.21 -0.83
C ASP A 274 20.06 -7.85 0.23
N ILE A 275 18.75 -7.82 -0.04
CA ILE A 275 17.73 -8.44 0.82
C ILE A 275 17.86 -9.97 0.89
N SER A 276 18.58 -10.60 -0.05
CA SER A 276 18.79 -12.05 -0.04
C SER A 276 19.67 -12.51 1.14
N LYS A 277 20.41 -11.59 1.76
CA LYS A 277 21.15 -11.84 3.00
C LYS A 277 20.26 -12.02 4.23
N GLU A 278 18.97 -11.70 4.14
CA GLU A 278 18.01 -11.99 5.21
C GLU A 278 17.53 -13.42 5.14
N SER A 279 17.32 -14.03 6.32
CA SER A 279 16.77 -15.37 6.38
C SER A 279 15.35 -15.41 5.76
N LYS A 280 14.98 -16.54 5.17
CA LYS A 280 13.61 -16.75 4.66
C LYS A 280 12.55 -16.47 5.73
N LYS A 281 12.81 -16.89 6.97
CA LYS A 281 11.93 -16.64 8.12
C LYS A 281 11.74 -15.14 8.40
N THR A 282 12.82 -14.35 8.33
CA THR A 282 12.74 -12.88 8.49
C THR A 282 11.92 -12.26 7.38
N ARG A 283 12.18 -12.64 6.11
CA ARG A 283 11.40 -12.14 4.97
C ARG A 283 9.91 -12.48 5.09
N GLU A 284 9.58 -13.69 5.54
CA GLU A 284 8.20 -14.11 5.78
C GLU A 284 7.54 -13.33 6.92
N ARG A 285 8.28 -12.98 7.99
CA ARG A 285 7.77 -12.18 9.12
C ARG A 285 7.28 -10.79 8.69
N TYR A 286 7.95 -10.16 7.72
CA TYR A 286 7.55 -8.85 7.18
C TYR A 286 6.44 -8.94 6.11
N GLY A 287 6.11 -10.14 5.64
CA GLY A 287 5.21 -10.38 4.50
C GLY A 287 5.94 -10.37 3.15
N LYS A 288 5.52 -11.22 2.21
CA LYS A 288 6.23 -11.43 0.94
C LYS A 288 5.96 -10.36 -0.13
N GLY A 289 4.96 -9.50 0.08
CA GLY A 289 4.59 -8.44 -0.85
C GLY A 289 5.63 -7.32 -0.91
N LYS A 290 5.55 -6.52 -1.97
CA LYS A 290 6.45 -5.39 -2.22
C LYS A 290 6.54 -4.44 -1.02
N TRP A 291 5.41 -4.10 -0.39
CA TRP A 291 5.37 -3.25 0.80
C TRP A 291 6.21 -3.82 1.95
N GLY A 292 5.90 -5.04 2.42
CA GLY A 292 6.59 -5.67 3.54
C GLY A 292 8.09 -5.81 3.31
N GLN A 293 8.48 -6.18 2.09
CA GLN A 293 9.90 -6.30 1.71
C GLN A 293 10.59 -4.93 1.61
N SER A 294 9.89 -3.86 1.23
CA SER A 294 10.43 -2.48 1.29
C SER A 294 10.61 -2.01 2.72
N VAL A 295 9.71 -2.37 3.65
CA VAL A 295 9.86 -2.08 5.09
C VAL A 295 11.07 -2.83 5.67
N LEU A 296 11.28 -4.10 5.30
CA LEU A 296 12.48 -4.86 5.68
C LEU A 296 13.76 -4.21 5.13
N LEU A 297 13.75 -3.79 3.86
CA LEU A 297 14.88 -3.07 3.26
C LEU A 297 15.17 -1.75 3.99
N ALA A 298 14.14 -1.03 4.43
CA ALA A 298 14.33 0.18 5.23
C ALA A 298 15.06 -0.10 6.55
N ARG A 299 14.71 -1.18 7.26
CA ARG A 299 15.45 -1.60 8.46
C ARG A 299 16.92 -1.85 8.16
N ARG A 300 17.23 -2.56 7.06
CA ARG A 300 18.62 -2.86 6.65
C ARG A 300 19.41 -1.59 6.32
N LEU A 301 18.78 -0.62 5.65
CA LEU A 301 19.43 0.65 5.32
C LEU A 301 19.73 1.47 6.58
N ILE A 302 18.80 1.52 7.54
CA ILE A 302 19.06 2.15 8.85
C ILE A 302 20.22 1.48 9.58
N GLU A 303 20.23 0.14 9.62
CA GLU A 303 21.30 -0.64 10.24
C GLU A 303 22.68 -0.40 9.56
N ALA A 304 22.67 -0.21 8.24
CA ALA A 304 23.88 0.11 7.47
C ALA A 304 24.35 1.58 7.65
N GLY A 305 23.44 2.47 8.03
CA GLY A 305 23.74 3.84 8.45
C GLY A 305 22.98 4.96 7.74
N SER A 306 21.95 4.66 6.94
CA SER A 306 21.05 5.70 6.42
C SER A 306 20.38 6.45 7.56
N ARG A 307 20.13 7.76 7.37
CA ARG A 307 19.57 8.64 8.41
C ARG A 307 18.07 8.78 8.30
N LEU A 308 17.54 8.78 7.09
CA LEU A 308 16.11 8.75 6.85
C LEU A 308 15.81 7.77 5.71
N VAL A 309 14.92 6.83 5.95
CA VAL A 309 14.36 5.98 4.90
C VAL A 309 12.86 6.18 4.89
N HIS A 310 12.34 6.70 3.79
CA HIS A 310 10.91 6.81 3.57
C HIS A 310 10.45 5.69 2.66
N VAL A 311 9.41 4.99 3.10
CA VAL A 311 8.81 3.87 2.41
C VAL A 311 7.42 4.29 1.99
N ASN A 312 7.26 4.59 0.70
CA ASN A 312 5.98 4.84 0.08
C ASN A 312 5.22 3.53 -0.10
N TRP A 313 3.91 3.54 0.16
CA TRP A 313 3.07 2.39 -0.18
C TRP A 313 3.12 2.13 -1.69
N PRO A 314 3.60 0.95 -2.12
CA PRO A 314 3.80 0.69 -3.54
C PRO A 314 2.47 0.52 -4.27
N ARG A 315 2.39 1.06 -5.49
CA ARG A 315 1.37 0.62 -6.44
C ARG A 315 1.70 -0.77 -6.94
N GLU A 316 0.82 -1.71 -6.69
CA GLU A 316 0.85 -3.05 -7.26
C GLU A 316 0.29 -3.05 -8.68
N GLY A 317 0.60 -4.08 -9.46
CA GLY A 317 0.03 -4.24 -10.80
C GLY A 317 -1.50 -4.15 -10.79
N GLY A 318 -2.05 -3.26 -11.63
CA GLY A 318 -3.49 -3.04 -11.74
C GLY A 318 -4.13 -2.20 -10.62
N ASP A 319 -3.32 -1.68 -9.68
CA ASP A 319 -3.74 -0.67 -8.69
C ASP A 319 -3.58 0.78 -9.24
N SER A 320 -3.30 0.88 -10.55
CA SER A 320 -3.24 2.09 -11.33
C SER A 320 -4.64 2.66 -11.57
N ALA A 321 -4.81 3.97 -11.40
CA ALA A 321 -6.01 4.74 -11.75
C ALA A 321 -7.33 3.95 -11.53
N VAL A 322 -7.57 3.43 -10.33
CA VAL A 322 -8.88 2.90 -9.91
C VAL A 322 -9.55 3.87 -8.93
N ASP A 323 -10.79 3.63 -8.57
CA ASP A 323 -11.53 4.36 -7.53
C ASP A 323 -11.29 3.82 -6.10
N ASN A 324 -10.38 2.85 -5.92
CA ASN A 324 -9.89 2.42 -4.60
C ASN A 324 -8.37 2.07 -4.53
N PRO A 325 -7.47 2.89 -5.11
CA PRO A 325 -6.05 2.55 -5.20
C PRO A 325 -5.36 2.73 -3.86
N LEU A 326 -4.37 1.91 -3.51
CA LEU A 326 -3.64 2.06 -2.24
C LEU A 326 -4.63 2.18 -1.05
N TRP A 327 -4.48 3.20 -0.19
CA TRP A 327 -5.40 3.57 0.88
C TRP A 327 -6.55 4.50 0.45
N ASP A 328 -6.63 4.86 -0.83
CA ASP A 328 -7.60 5.81 -1.37
C ASP A 328 -8.99 5.20 -1.62
N THR A 329 -9.67 4.78 -0.56
CA THR A 329 -10.82 3.88 -0.59
C THR A 329 -12.19 4.54 -0.89
N HIS A 330 -12.30 5.31 -1.99
CA HIS A 330 -13.59 5.93 -2.39
C HIS A 330 -14.69 4.92 -2.74
N ALA A 331 -14.31 3.69 -3.07
CA ALA A 331 -15.22 2.57 -3.24
C ALA A 331 -14.76 1.36 -2.41
N GLN A 332 -15.72 0.58 -1.92
CA GLN A 332 -15.46 -0.74 -1.31
C GLN A 332 -14.40 -0.71 -0.19
N ASN A 333 -14.53 0.25 0.72
CA ASN A 333 -13.58 0.49 1.80
C ASN A 333 -13.34 -0.78 2.62
N SER A 334 -14.40 -1.40 3.11
CA SER A 334 -14.28 -2.55 4.01
C SER A 334 -13.55 -3.74 3.38
N ASP A 335 -13.80 -3.99 2.09
CA ASP A 335 -13.10 -5.06 1.36
C ASP A 335 -11.62 -4.75 1.26
N ARG A 336 -11.32 -3.51 0.87
CA ARG A 336 -9.97 -3.06 0.60
C ARG A 336 -9.10 -3.08 1.85
N VAL A 337 -9.64 -2.55 2.96
CA VAL A 337 -8.92 -2.54 4.24
C VAL A 337 -8.74 -3.93 4.82
N GLN A 338 -9.74 -4.80 4.74
CA GLN A 338 -9.66 -6.15 5.31
C GLN A 338 -8.79 -7.10 4.47
N ASP A 339 -8.82 -6.98 3.15
CA ASP A 339 -8.22 -7.99 2.27
C ASP A 339 -6.77 -7.68 1.92
N VAL A 340 -6.37 -6.40 1.99
CA VAL A 340 -5.07 -5.94 1.48
C VAL A 340 -4.36 -5.02 2.46
N LEU A 341 -4.97 -3.90 2.83
CA LEU A 341 -4.24 -2.81 3.46
C LEU A 341 -3.91 -3.08 4.93
N CYS A 342 -4.91 -3.36 5.76
CA CYS A 342 -4.69 -3.62 7.18
C CYS A 342 -3.85 -4.88 7.41
N PRO A 343 -4.05 -6.02 6.71
CA PRO A 343 -3.17 -7.18 6.88
C PRO A 343 -1.70 -6.87 6.58
N GLN A 344 -1.40 -6.15 5.49
CA GLN A 344 -0.03 -5.79 5.15
C GLN A 344 0.58 -4.82 6.16
N LEU A 345 -0.18 -3.81 6.61
CA LEU A 345 0.27 -2.89 7.66
C LEU A 345 0.51 -3.61 8.99
N ASP A 346 -0.46 -4.40 9.45
CA ASP A 346 -0.44 -5.12 10.72
C ASP A 346 0.76 -6.08 10.82
N VAL A 347 1.06 -6.81 9.73
CA VAL A 347 2.23 -7.69 9.66
C VAL A 347 3.53 -6.89 9.64
N SER A 348 3.66 -5.95 8.70
CA SER A 348 4.92 -5.25 8.42
C SER A 348 5.36 -4.30 9.54
N LEU A 349 4.43 -3.54 10.13
CA LEU A 349 4.74 -2.60 11.21
C LEU A 349 5.07 -3.35 12.50
N THR A 350 4.34 -4.42 12.83
CA THR A 350 4.65 -5.26 13.97
C THR A 350 6.05 -5.87 13.83
N ALA A 351 6.35 -6.46 12.67
CA ALA A 351 7.66 -7.03 12.39
C ALA A 351 8.79 -5.99 12.50
N LEU A 352 8.59 -4.78 11.95
CA LEU A 352 9.56 -3.69 12.02
C LEU A 352 9.86 -3.28 13.46
N ILE A 353 8.82 -3.00 14.26
CA ILE A 353 8.98 -2.52 15.64
C ILE A 353 9.64 -3.58 16.52
N GLU A 354 9.25 -4.85 16.37
CA GLU A 354 9.87 -5.94 17.11
C GLU A 354 11.33 -6.16 16.69
N ASP A 355 11.64 -6.20 15.40
CA ASP A 355 13.01 -6.42 14.87
C ASP A 355 13.95 -5.26 15.25
N LEU A 356 13.49 -4.01 15.16
CA LEU A 356 14.26 -2.86 15.67
C LEU A 356 14.47 -2.92 17.19
N SER A 357 13.46 -3.36 17.94
CA SER A 357 13.54 -3.53 19.40
C SER A 357 14.53 -4.64 19.79
N GLU A 358 14.46 -5.80 19.13
CA GLU A 358 15.34 -6.96 19.33
C GLU A 358 16.81 -6.60 19.04
N ARG A 359 17.05 -5.72 18.06
CA ARG A 359 18.38 -5.22 17.68
C ARG A 359 18.87 -4.03 18.51
N GLY A 360 18.04 -3.48 19.39
CA GLY A 360 18.34 -2.25 20.12
C GLY A 360 18.31 -0.97 19.26
N LEU A 361 17.94 -1.06 17.99
CA LEU A 361 17.88 0.08 17.05
C LEU A 361 16.67 0.99 17.32
N LEU A 362 15.59 0.47 17.92
CA LEU A 362 14.39 1.26 18.22
C LEU A 362 14.67 2.41 19.20
N ALA A 363 15.69 2.28 20.06
CA ALA A 363 16.08 3.32 21.00
C ALA A 363 16.65 4.58 20.31
N GLU A 364 17.16 4.45 19.09
CA GLU A 364 17.79 5.53 18.31
C GLU A 364 17.13 5.79 16.95
N THR A 365 16.10 5.01 16.60
CA THR A 365 15.35 5.14 15.34
C THR A 365 13.91 5.54 15.64
N LEU A 366 13.50 6.70 15.13
CA LEU A 366 12.11 7.13 15.15
C LEU A 366 11.37 6.42 14.01
N VAL A 367 10.27 5.73 14.31
CA VAL A 367 9.37 5.18 13.30
C VAL A 367 8.10 6.03 13.29
N VAL A 368 7.69 6.50 12.11
CA VAL A 368 6.43 7.21 11.88
C VAL A 368 5.65 6.46 10.81
N ALA A 369 4.40 6.12 11.06
CA ALA A 369 3.49 5.59 10.03
C ALA A 369 2.25 6.48 9.91
N ILE A 370 2.13 7.15 8.77
CA ILE A 370 1.20 8.24 8.53
C ILE A 370 0.81 8.32 7.04
N GLY A 371 -0.39 8.82 6.76
CA GLY A 371 -0.82 9.22 5.41
C GLY A 371 -1.03 10.73 5.29
N GLU A 372 -1.57 11.17 4.19
CA GLU A 372 -1.80 12.59 3.90
C GLU A 372 -2.99 13.19 4.67
N PHE A 373 -4.03 12.41 4.95
CA PHE A 373 -5.26 12.82 5.63
C PHE A 373 -6.05 11.59 6.10
N GLY A 374 -7.28 11.81 6.58
CA GLY A 374 -8.22 10.76 6.97
C GLY A 374 -9.32 10.56 5.95
N ARG A 375 -10.39 9.88 6.38
CA ARG A 375 -11.53 9.55 5.52
C ARG A 375 -12.84 10.03 6.10
N THR A 376 -13.83 10.27 5.23
CA THR A 376 -15.14 10.76 5.68
C THR A 376 -15.72 9.81 6.73
N PRO A 377 -16.31 10.34 7.81
CA PRO A 377 -17.00 9.54 8.81
C PRO A 377 -18.13 8.71 8.22
N ARG A 378 -18.88 9.26 7.28
CA ARG A 378 -20.02 8.58 6.63
C ARG A 378 -19.54 7.77 5.43
N ILE A 379 -20.00 6.53 5.34
CA ILE A 379 -19.79 5.64 4.18
C ILE A 379 -20.65 6.14 3.00
N ASN A 380 -20.07 6.22 1.81
CA ASN A 380 -20.73 6.70 0.60
C ASN A 380 -21.51 5.58 -0.15
N ALA A 381 -22.20 5.94 -1.23
CA ALA A 381 -23.03 5.01 -2.00
C ALA A 381 -22.24 3.89 -2.72
N ALA A 382 -20.93 4.07 -2.92
CA ALA A 382 -20.03 3.05 -3.48
C ALA A 382 -19.43 2.13 -2.38
N ALA A 383 -19.98 2.18 -1.16
CA ALA A 383 -19.46 1.50 0.03
C ALA A 383 -18.00 1.89 0.35
N GLY A 384 -17.58 3.09 -0.05
CA GLY A 384 -16.27 3.66 0.26
C GLY A 384 -16.35 4.83 1.24
N ARG A 385 -15.20 5.48 1.45
CA ARG A 385 -15.08 6.73 2.20
C ARG A 385 -14.29 7.75 1.38
N ASP A 386 -14.76 8.99 1.38
CA ASP A 386 -14.16 10.08 0.61
C ASP A 386 -13.06 10.80 1.40
N HIS A 387 -12.39 11.76 0.76
CA HIS A 387 -11.29 12.53 1.35
C HIS A 387 -11.73 13.33 2.56
N TRP A 388 -10.87 13.37 3.59
CA TRP A 388 -11.19 14.08 4.82
C TRP A 388 -9.93 14.59 5.55
N GLY A 389 -9.51 15.81 5.22
CA GLY A 389 -8.37 16.51 5.81
C GLY A 389 -8.63 17.07 7.22
N HIS A 390 -9.84 16.92 7.75
CA HIS A 390 -10.23 17.55 9.01
C HIS A 390 -9.75 16.82 10.26
N VAL A 391 -9.54 15.51 10.20
CA VAL A 391 -8.90 14.75 11.29
C VAL A 391 -8.41 13.42 10.78
N PHE A 392 -7.25 12.99 11.25
CA PHE A 392 -6.73 11.65 10.99
C PHE A 392 -5.80 11.14 12.07
N SER A 393 -5.42 9.88 11.94
CA SER A 393 -4.59 9.18 12.91
C SER A 393 -3.27 8.72 12.31
N TYR A 394 -2.25 8.68 13.16
CA TYR A 394 -0.94 8.13 12.83
C TYR A 394 -0.30 7.51 14.07
N VAL A 395 0.80 6.80 13.87
CA VAL A 395 1.55 6.19 14.98
C VAL A 395 3.02 6.57 14.95
N MET A 396 3.58 6.75 16.14
CA MET A 396 5.01 6.98 16.36
C MET A 396 5.58 5.97 17.34
N ALA A 397 6.84 5.60 17.16
CA ALA A 397 7.56 4.70 18.07
C ALA A 397 9.06 4.98 18.08
N GLY A 398 9.70 4.63 19.20
CA GLY A 398 11.15 4.71 19.36
C GLY A 398 11.69 6.12 19.58
N ALA A 399 13.01 6.18 19.75
CA ALA A 399 13.81 7.41 19.78
C ALA A 399 13.22 8.61 20.54
N GLY A 400 12.76 8.39 21.79
CA GLY A 400 12.27 9.49 22.64
C GLY A 400 10.77 9.66 22.71
N ILE A 401 10.01 8.81 22.02
CA ILE A 401 8.56 8.76 22.13
C ILE A 401 8.16 8.07 23.43
N ARG A 402 7.31 8.74 24.22
CA ARG A 402 6.60 8.16 25.36
C ARG A 402 5.51 7.23 24.82
N THR A 403 5.72 5.92 24.91
CA THR A 403 4.83 4.90 24.32
C THR A 403 3.68 4.51 25.25
N ALA A 404 2.86 3.53 24.86
CA ALA A 404 1.70 3.04 25.63
C ALA A 404 0.65 4.13 25.92
N GLN A 405 0.39 4.99 24.94
CA GLN A 405 -0.60 6.06 25.07
C GLN A 405 -1.30 6.39 23.74
N VAL A 406 -2.43 7.10 23.90
CA VAL A 406 -3.12 7.81 22.83
C VAL A 406 -2.99 9.32 23.11
N TYR A 407 -2.56 10.09 22.12
CA TYR A 407 -2.55 11.55 22.17
C TYR A 407 -3.70 12.13 21.34
N GLY A 408 -4.40 13.08 21.96
CA GLY A 408 -5.57 13.72 21.40
C GLY A 408 -6.75 12.78 21.20
N SER A 409 -7.82 13.32 20.65
CA SER A 409 -9.01 12.56 20.25
C SER A 409 -9.74 13.29 19.14
N SER A 410 -10.44 12.55 18.29
CA SER A 410 -11.49 13.08 17.44
C SER A 410 -12.85 12.99 18.14
N ASP A 411 -13.87 13.65 17.58
CA ASP A 411 -15.24 13.65 18.09
C ASP A 411 -15.91 12.26 18.07
N LYS A 412 -17.20 12.20 18.45
CA LYS A 412 -17.96 10.95 18.53
C LYS A 412 -18.09 10.21 17.19
N ASP A 413 -18.01 10.94 16.09
CA ASP A 413 -18.18 10.40 14.74
C ASP A 413 -16.83 10.21 14.03
N GLY A 414 -15.73 10.73 14.58
CA GLY A 414 -14.42 10.73 13.93
C GLY A 414 -14.29 11.79 12.84
N ALA A 415 -15.05 12.88 12.94
CA ALA A 415 -15.15 13.93 11.93
C ALA A 415 -14.18 15.09 12.17
N HIS A 416 -14.02 15.54 13.42
CA HIS A 416 -13.15 16.65 13.75
C HIS A 416 -12.32 16.37 15.01
N PRO A 417 -11.17 17.06 15.20
CA PRO A 417 -10.39 16.96 16.43
C PRO A 417 -11.22 17.50 17.60
N LYS A 418 -11.29 16.73 18.68
CA LYS A 418 -11.95 17.13 19.94
C LYS A 418 -10.93 17.63 20.96
N THR A 419 -9.77 16.97 21.07
CA THR A 419 -8.69 17.36 21.98
C THR A 419 -7.32 17.17 21.32
N GLY A 420 -6.34 17.99 21.71
CA GLY A 420 -4.96 17.86 21.24
C GLY A 420 -4.80 18.07 19.73
N MET A 421 -5.62 18.94 19.14
CA MET A 421 -5.51 19.29 17.72
C MET A 421 -4.12 19.88 17.45
N HIS A 422 -3.51 19.43 16.36
CA HIS A 422 -2.23 19.94 15.88
C HIS A 422 -2.18 19.80 14.36
N GLU A 423 -1.25 20.50 13.75
CA GLU A 423 -1.07 20.56 12.31
C GLU A 423 0.25 19.88 11.89
N PRO A 424 0.46 19.59 10.60
CA PRO A 424 1.68 18.92 10.14
C PRO A 424 3.00 19.64 10.49
N GLN A 425 3.03 20.97 10.63
CA GLN A 425 4.26 21.64 11.10
C GLN A 425 4.68 21.20 12.51
N ASP A 426 3.74 20.83 13.37
CA ASP A 426 4.01 20.38 14.74
C ASP A 426 4.64 18.98 14.72
N LEU A 427 4.17 18.12 13.81
CA LEU A 427 4.83 16.83 13.53
C LEU A 427 6.25 17.03 13.00
N THR A 428 6.45 17.95 12.04
CA THR A 428 7.80 18.28 11.53
C THR A 428 8.71 18.82 12.63
N ALA A 429 8.21 19.73 13.47
CA ALA A 429 8.94 20.26 14.62
C ALA A 429 9.32 19.15 15.61
N THR A 430 8.40 18.22 15.89
CA THR A 430 8.63 17.04 16.73
C THR A 430 9.75 16.16 16.16
N ILE A 431 9.72 15.85 14.86
CA ILE A 431 10.76 15.04 14.20
C ILE A 431 12.13 15.73 14.30
N PHE A 432 12.22 17.03 14.00
CA PHE A 432 13.47 17.78 14.10
C PHE A 432 13.98 17.89 15.53
N HIS A 433 13.10 18.15 16.50
CA HIS A 433 13.44 18.17 17.92
C HIS A 433 14.04 16.85 18.40
N LEU A 434 13.44 15.72 17.99
CA LEU A 434 13.96 14.37 18.28
C LEU A 434 15.31 14.11 17.61
N LEU A 435 15.52 14.60 16.39
CA LEU A 435 16.80 14.49 15.66
C LEU A 435 17.91 15.43 16.15
N GLY A 436 17.59 16.33 17.07
CA GLY A 436 18.53 17.37 17.50
C GLY A 436 18.82 18.38 16.38
N ILE A 437 17.83 18.63 15.53
CA ILE A 437 17.81 19.70 14.54
C ILE A 437 16.98 20.84 15.16
N PRO A 438 17.52 22.07 15.26
CA PRO A 438 16.79 23.19 15.82
C PRO A 438 15.67 23.61 14.86
N TYR A 439 14.44 23.17 15.12
CA TYR A 439 13.29 23.31 14.23
C TYR A 439 12.87 24.78 13.98
N ASP A 440 13.16 25.65 14.94
CA ASP A 440 12.91 27.09 14.91
C ASP A 440 14.03 27.88 14.24
N SER A 441 15.10 27.23 13.78
CA SER A 441 16.22 27.91 13.15
C SER A 441 15.85 28.52 11.81
N ILE A 442 16.45 29.68 11.56
CA ILE A 442 16.23 30.51 10.39
C ILE A 442 17.28 30.18 9.32
N TYR A 443 16.83 29.86 8.12
CA TYR A 443 17.66 29.55 6.96
C TYR A 443 17.42 30.55 5.81
N PRO A 444 18.47 30.92 5.05
CA PRO A 444 18.30 31.73 3.87
C PRO A 444 17.62 30.92 2.76
N ASN A 445 16.46 31.36 2.28
CA ASN A 445 15.84 30.79 1.09
C ASN A 445 16.60 31.27 -0.17
N ILE A 446 17.37 30.34 -0.77
CA ILE A 446 18.25 30.62 -1.90
C ILE A 446 17.49 30.79 -3.21
N ALA A 447 16.29 30.21 -3.35
CA ALA A 447 15.62 30.15 -4.65
C ALA A 447 14.78 31.37 -5.01
N ASN A 448 14.47 32.31 -4.09
CA ASN A 448 13.58 33.40 -4.51
C ASN A 448 13.70 34.80 -3.90
N THR A 449 14.45 35.07 -2.82
CA THR A 449 14.50 36.47 -2.30
C THR A 449 15.64 36.80 -1.32
N GLY A 450 16.40 35.82 -0.84
CA GLY A 450 17.24 36.05 0.35
C GLY A 450 16.42 36.24 1.63
N ARG A 451 15.12 35.90 1.62
CA ARG A 451 14.29 35.87 2.82
C ARG A 451 14.68 34.70 3.69
N ASN A 452 14.81 35.02 4.96
CA ASN A 452 14.99 34.10 6.06
C ASN A 452 13.69 33.31 6.30
N VAL A 453 13.78 31.98 6.39
CA VAL A 453 12.65 31.07 6.63
C VAL A 453 12.93 30.16 7.81
N HIS A 454 11.93 29.89 8.65
CA HIS A 454 12.05 28.86 9.69
C HIS A 454 11.96 27.45 9.06
N LEU A 455 12.68 26.47 9.61
CA LEU A 455 12.56 25.08 9.16
C LEU A 455 11.15 24.50 9.44
N SER A 456 10.58 24.85 10.59
CA SER A 456 9.19 24.61 10.91
C SER A 456 8.62 25.82 11.65
N ASN A 457 7.34 26.13 11.40
CA ASN A 457 6.57 27.10 12.16
C ASN A 457 5.74 26.45 13.29
N GLY A 458 5.87 25.13 13.49
CA GLY A 458 5.14 24.38 14.51
C GLY A 458 5.92 24.21 15.80
N GLU A 459 5.26 23.61 16.78
CA GLU A 459 5.83 23.29 18.09
C GLU A 459 5.94 21.76 18.28
N PRO A 460 7.01 21.26 18.92
CA PRO A 460 7.08 19.85 19.27
C PRO A 460 5.91 19.40 20.14
N LEU A 461 5.38 18.21 19.87
CA LEU A 461 4.31 17.61 20.65
C LEU A 461 4.86 17.05 21.97
N ASP A 462 5.13 17.92 22.94
CA ASP A 462 5.77 17.55 24.21
C ASP A 462 5.06 16.41 24.96
N ALA A 463 3.73 16.33 24.84
CA ALA A 463 2.92 15.30 25.50
C ALA A 463 3.26 13.87 25.06
N ILE A 464 3.79 13.68 23.84
CA ILE A 464 4.20 12.37 23.33
C ILE A 464 5.69 12.08 23.50
N LEU A 465 6.44 12.99 24.12
CA LEU A 465 7.87 12.82 24.38
C LEU A 465 8.12 12.24 25.77
N GLY A 466 9.17 11.43 25.90
CA GLY A 466 9.62 10.90 27.18
C GLY A 466 10.49 9.65 27.09
N GLU A 467 11.15 9.31 28.19
CA GLU A 467 12.08 8.17 28.26
C GLU A 467 11.42 6.85 28.72
N LYS A 468 10.17 6.91 29.18
CA LYS A 468 9.41 5.76 29.69
C LYS A 468 8.02 5.74 29.08
N PRO A 469 7.38 4.56 28.96
CA PRO A 469 5.98 4.46 28.57
C PRO A 469 5.07 5.29 29.49
N ALA A 470 3.94 5.78 28.98
CA ALA A 470 2.93 6.51 29.76
C ALA A 470 2.35 5.67 30.90
N THR A 471 2.29 4.35 30.71
CA THR A 471 1.94 3.38 31.73
C THR A 471 2.74 2.10 31.56
N MET A 472 3.07 1.45 32.68
CA MET A 472 3.69 0.12 32.72
C MET A 472 2.65 -1.01 32.80
N LEU A 473 1.36 -0.67 32.95
CA LEU A 473 0.29 -1.67 32.98
C LEU A 473 0.18 -2.37 31.62
N ARG A 474 0.01 -3.69 31.65
CA ARG A 474 -0.18 -4.52 30.48
C ARG A 474 -1.39 -5.42 30.68
N THR A 475 -2.08 -5.70 29.59
CA THR A 475 -3.21 -6.63 29.52
C THR A 475 -3.04 -7.54 28.31
N GLN A 476 -3.81 -8.61 28.25
CA GLN A 476 -3.93 -9.41 27.03
C GLN A 476 -4.76 -8.63 26.01
N SER A 477 -4.29 -8.57 24.76
CA SER A 477 -5.10 -8.05 23.66
C SER A 477 -6.22 -9.02 23.30
N THR A 478 -7.35 -8.50 22.81
CA THR A 478 -8.52 -9.32 22.45
C THR A 478 -8.61 -9.62 20.95
N GLY A 479 -7.62 -9.19 20.17
CA GLY A 479 -7.58 -9.41 18.72
C GLY A 479 -7.34 -10.87 18.34
N ASN A 480 -7.97 -11.33 17.26
CA ASN A 480 -7.72 -12.66 16.71
C ASN A 480 -6.76 -12.57 15.52
N ILE A 481 -5.51 -12.97 15.74
CA ILE A 481 -4.45 -12.95 14.71
C ILE A 481 -4.81 -13.86 13.52
N ALA A 482 -5.65 -14.88 13.70
CA ALA A 482 -6.11 -15.74 12.62
C ALA A 482 -6.96 -15.02 11.57
N PHE A 483 -7.47 -13.81 11.87
CA PHE A 483 -8.18 -12.97 10.91
C PHE A 483 -7.25 -12.16 10.00
N VAL A 484 -5.94 -12.17 10.26
CA VAL A 484 -4.93 -11.63 9.33
C VAL A 484 -4.58 -12.76 8.36
N PRO A 485 -5.04 -12.71 7.10
CA PRO A 485 -4.74 -13.76 6.13
C PRO A 485 -3.23 -13.86 5.92
N GLU A 486 -2.73 -15.08 5.68
CA GLU A 486 -1.37 -15.22 5.14
C GLU A 486 -1.29 -14.47 3.82
N PHE A 487 -0.20 -13.71 3.62
CA PHE A 487 0.01 -13.00 2.37
C PHE A 487 0.04 -13.99 1.19
N SER A 488 -0.81 -13.76 0.20
CA SER A 488 -0.83 -14.51 -1.07
C SER A 488 -0.87 -13.53 -2.24
N ASP A 489 -0.02 -13.80 -3.23
CA ASP A 489 -0.01 -13.17 -4.55
C ASP A 489 -1.08 -13.73 -5.49
N ALA A 490 -1.72 -14.84 -5.10
CA ALA A 490 -2.88 -15.35 -5.81
C ALA A 490 -4.06 -14.39 -5.65
N LEU A 491 -4.80 -14.16 -6.74
CA LEU A 491 -6.16 -13.64 -6.63
C LEU A 491 -6.88 -14.49 -5.59
N LEU A 492 -7.51 -13.82 -4.63
CA LEU A 492 -8.18 -14.43 -3.47
C LEU A 492 -9.48 -15.14 -3.91
N LEU A 493 -9.32 -16.18 -4.73
CA LEU A 493 -10.33 -17.06 -5.27
C LEU A 493 -10.07 -18.47 -4.74
N ASN A 494 -11.08 -19.12 -4.16
CA ASN A 494 -11.02 -20.55 -3.88
C ASN A 494 -11.15 -21.30 -5.22
N THR A 495 -10.03 -21.79 -5.77
CA THR A 495 -9.95 -22.40 -7.11
C THR A 495 -10.35 -23.88 -7.15
N ARG A 496 -10.42 -24.55 -5.98
CA ARG A 496 -10.49 -26.02 -5.87
C ARG A 496 -11.56 -26.54 -4.92
N PHE A 497 -12.49 -25.69 -4.51
CA PHE A 497 -13.54 -26.04 -3.53
C PHE A 497 -12.95 -26.75 -2.29
N ALA A 498 -11.71 -26.42 -1.94
CA ALA A 498 -10.89 -27.23 -1.05
C ALA A 498 -11.34 -27.09 0.40
N ASP A 499 -11.29 -28.21 1.14
CA ASP A 499 -11.25 -28.22 2.59
C ASP A 499 -9.80 -27.92 3.00
N THR A 500 -9.56 -26.87 3.79
CA THR A 500 -8.22 -26.37 4.16
C THR A 500 -7.46 -27.29 5.13
N HIS A 501 -7.85 -28.56 5.28
CA HIS A 501 -7.19 -29.50 6.18
C HIS A 501 -5.91 -30.11 5.59
N LYS A 502 -4.78 -29.41 5.78
CA LYS A 502 -3.58 -29.90 6.49
C LYS A 502 -2.42 -28.90 6.33
N LYS A 503 -2.27 -27.97 7.29
CA LYS A 503 -1.01 -27.70 8.03
C LYS A 503 -0.97 -26.48 8.98
N SER A 504 -2.05 -25.73 9.21
CA SER A 504 -2.07 -24.73 10.29
C SER A 504 -3.19 -25.02 11.30
N GLN A 505 -2.78 -25.32 12.54
CA GLN A 505 -3.67 -25.76 13.62
C GLN A 505 -4.40 -24.62 14.35
N GLN A 506 -4.46 -23.40 13.79
CA GLN A 506 -5.13 -22.26 14.43
C GLN A 506 -5.64 -21.22 13.42
N ALA A 507 -6.48 -21.69 12.49
CA ALA A 507 -7.53 -20.91 11.82
C ALA A 507 -8.63 -21.91 11.41
N ALA A 508 -9.17 -22.61 12.41
CA ALA A 508 -10.30 -23.51 12.25
C ALA A 508 -11.59 -22.70 12.20
N SER A 509 -11.94 -22.21 11.02
CA SER A 509 -13.32 -21.83 10.69
C SER A 509 -13.45 -21.66 9.19
N GLU A 510 -14.41 -22.40 8.63
CA GLU A 510 -14.88 -22.37 7.24
C GLU A 510 -14.16 -23.32 6.26
N VAL A 511 -14.43 -24.62 6.44
CA VAL A 511 -14.99 -25.38 5.30
C VAL A 511 -16.06 -24.46 4.72
N VAL A 512 -15.98 -24.01 3.47
CA VAL A 512 -17.04 -23.19 2.88
C VAL A 512 -18.18 -24.14 2.53
N PRO A 513 -19.26 -24.29 3.33
CA PRO A 513 -20.44 -24.92 2.79
C PRO A 513 -20.90 -24.07 1.62
N LEU A 514 -21.51 -24.68 0.61
CA LEU A 514 -22.32 -23.93 -0.35
C LEU A 514 -23.41 -23.20 0.44
N GLN A 515 -23.18 -21.93 0.71
CA GLN A 515 -24.11 -21.10 1.46
C GLN A 515 -25.21 -20.65 0.53
N LEU A 516 -26.44 -20.65 1.07
CA LEU A 516 -27.61 -20.13 0.38
C LEU A 516 -27.39 -18.64 0.08
N ALA A 517 -27.48 -18.27 -1.20
CA ALA A 517 -27.45 -16.86 -1.60
C ALA A 517 -28.58 -16.07 -0.92
N GLY A 518 -28.32 -14.79 -0.60
CA GLY A 518 -29.33 -13.88 -0.02
C GLY A 518 -29.35 -13.78 1.51
N SER A 519 -28.35 -14.31 2.24
CA SER A 519 -28.24 -14.19 3.70
C SER A 519 -28.02 -12.76 4.24
N GLY A 520 -27.76 -11.80 3.35
CA GLY A 520 -27.44 -10.41 3.68
C GLY A 520 -26.07 -10.20 4.33
N LYS A 521 -25.28 -11.28 4.51
CA LYS A 521 -23.92 -11.21 5.08
C LYS A 521 -22.88 -11.34 3.97
N ARG A 522 -21.81 -10.53 4.05
CA ARG A 522 -20.61 -10.69 3.23
C ARG A 522 -19.91 -12.00 3.63
N LEU A 523 -20.14 -13.04 2.85
CA LEU A 523 -19.59 -14.37 3.10
C LEU A 523 -18.47 -14.65 2.11
N LYS A 524 -17.32 -15.08 2.63
CA LYS A 524 -16.13 -15.38 1.81
C LYS A 524 -16.27 -16.76 1.16
N GLY A 525 -15.93 -16.87 -0.12
CA GLY A 525 -15.89 -18.15 -0.85
C GLY A 525 -17.09 -18.38 -1.78
N TRP A 526 -17.34 -19.65 -2.10
CA TRP A 526 -18.38 -20.06 -3.04
C TRP A 526 -19.78 -20.04 -2.42
N GLN A 527 -20.72 -19.43 -3.13
CA GLN A 527 -22.14 -19.40 -2.83
C GLN A 527 -22.92 -20.22 -3.87
N GLY A 528 -23.93 -20.93 -3.41
CA GLY A 528 -24.82 -21.72 -4.25
C GLY A 528 -26.27 -21.33 -4.00
N PHE A 529 -27.04 -21.17 -5.06
CA PHE A 529 -28.47 -20.92 -4.92
C PHE A 529 -29.28 -22.10 -5.47
N PRO A 530 -30.01 -22.85 -4.61
CA PRO A 530 -30.91 -23.88 -5.06
C PRO A 530 -32.27 -23.30 -5.47
N LEU A 531 -32.99 -24.02 -6.33
CA LEU A 531 -34.41 -23.83 -6.56
C LEU A 531 -35.21 -24.75 -5.63
N GLY A 532 -36.14 -24.16 -4.87
CA GLY A 532 -37.05 -24.86 -3.96
C GLY A 532 -36.92 -24.46 -2.49
N ASP A 533 -37.87 -24.92 -1.68
CA ASP A 533 -37.90 -24.70 -0.23
C ASP A 533 -36.81 -25.53 0.47
N ALA A 534 -35.85 -24.85 1.11
CA ALA A 534 -34.75 -25.48 1.84
C ALA A 534 -35.21 -26.45 2.94
N SER A 535 -36.44 -26.30 3.46
CA SER A 535 -37.03 -27.21 4.45
C SER A 535 -37.61 -28.50 3.86
N LYS A 536 -37.72 -28.62 2.53
CA LYS A 536 -38.35 -29.76 1.81
C LYS A 536 -37.38 -30.50 0.87
N GLY A 537 -36.09 -30.19 0.93
CA GLY A 537 -35.06 -30.68 -0.01
C GLY A 537 -35.04 -29.90 -1.33
N PHE A 538 -33.87 -29.86 -1.97
CA PHE A 538 -33.64 -29.06 -3.19
C PHE A 538 -33.99 -29.84 -4.46
N ASP A 539 -34.70 -29.21 -5.41
CA ASP A 539 -35.07 -29.79 -6.70
C ASP A 539 -34.01 -29.49 -7.78
N MET A 540 -33.53 -28.25 -7.80
CA MET A 540 -32.20 -27.92 -8.31
C MET A 540 -31.35 -27.37 -7.19
N GLY A 541 -30.06 -27.68 -7.22
CA GLY A 541 -29.17 -27.21 -6.18
C GLY A 541 -27.72 -27.26 -6.59
N VAL A 542 -26.91 -26.70 -5.72
CA VAL A 542 -25.48 -26.88 -5.75
C VAL A 542 -25.11 -27.76 -4.56
N ILE A 543 -24.42 -28.86 -4.83
CA ILE A 543 -23.98 -29.81 -3.81
C ILE A 543 -22.46 -29.94 -3.94
N LEU A 544 -21.78 -29.87 -2.79
CA LEU A 544 -20.36 -30.19 -2.73
C LEU A 544 -20.23 -31.72 -2.63
N GLN A 545 -19.59 -32.35 -3.61
CA GLN A 545 -19.39 -33.79 -3.61
C GLN A 545 -17.92 -34.12 -3.35
N GLN A 546 -17.68 -34.92 -2.30
CA GLN A 546 -16.34 -35.38 -1.89
C GLN A 546 -15.94 -36.73 -2.51
N THR A 547 -16.87 -37.46 -3.14
CA THR A 547 -16.64 -38.81 -3.66
C THR A 547 -16.16 -38.76 -5.13
N PRO A 548 -14.96 -39.28 -5.45
CA PRO A 548 -14.44 -39.32 -6.83
C PRO A 548 -15.20 -40.33 -7.71
N LEU A 549 -15.27 -40.04 -9.02
CA LEU A 549 -15.71 -41.00 -10.05
C LEU A 549 -14.55 -41.81 -10.67
N ALA A 550 -13.30 -41.48 -10.37
CA ALA A 550 -12.09 -42.12 -10.93
C ALA A 550 -11.11 -42.58 -9.83
N LYS A 551 -10.22 -43.52 -10.19
CA LYS A 551 -9.10 -43.99 -9.35
C LYS A 551 -8.05 -42.90 -9.03
N ASP A 552 -8.14 -41.76 -9.69
CA ASP A 552 -7.37 -40.56 -9.36
C ASP A 552 -8.34 -39.45 -8.97
N THR A 553 -8.29 -39.00 -7.71
CA THR A 553 -8.35 -37.57 -7.33
C THR A 553 -8.60 -37.38 -5.83
N SER A 554 -7.65 -36.73 -5.17
CA SER A 554 -7.70 -36.21 -3.81
C SER A 554 -8.43 -34.85 -3.69
N LYS A 555 -9.37 -34.53 -4.60
CA LYS A 555 -9.90 -33.16 -4.79
C LYS A 555 -11.44 -33.08 -4.68
N ASN A 556 -11.94 -32.04 -4.01
CA ASN A 556 -13.38 -31.73 -3.91
C ASN A 556 -13.94 -31.21 -5.24
N GLN A 557 -15.21 -31.50 -5.54
CA GLN A 557 -15.91 -31.01 -6.74
C GLN A 557 -17.24 -30.35 -6.38
N ALA A 558 -17.60 -29.27 -7.09
CA ALA A 558 -18.93 -28.69 -7.01
C ALA A 558 -19.83 -29.27 -8.09
N VAL A 559 -21.01 -29.75 -7.69
CA VAL A 559 -22.04 -30.28 -8.60
C VAL A 559 -23.20 -29.30 -8.61
N ILE A 560 -23.55 -28.79 -9.80
CA ILE A 560 -24.61 -27.82 -10.02
C ILE A 560 -25.63 -28.40 -11.00
N GLY A 561 -26.90 -28.45 -10.62
CA GLY A 561 -27.95 -28.92 -11.52
C GLY A 561 -29.17 -29.48 -10.80
N ILE A 562 -29.85 -30.42 -11.47
CA ILE A 562 -31.12 -31.01 -11.07
C ILE A 562 -30.86 -32.36 -10.41
N MET A 563 -31.16 -32.47 -9.11
CA MET A 563 -30.85 -33.65 -8.29
C MET A 563 -31.94 -33.86 -7.20
N PRO A 564 -33.18 -34.23 -7.58
CA PRO A 564 -34.29 -34.42 -6.65
C PRO A 564 -34.05 -35.54 -5.65
N ALA A 565 -34.72 -35.44 -4.50
CA ALA A 565 -34.96 -36.59 -3.64
C ALA A 565 -35.79 -37.68 -4.37
N LYS A 566 -35.56 -38.96 -4.04
CA LYS A 566 -36.22 -40.11 -4.69
C LYS A 566 -37.75 -39.96 -4.69
N GLY A 567 -38.38 -40.26 -5.84
CA GLY A 567 -39.84 -40.28 -5.99
C GLY A 567 -40.51 -38.92 -6.16
N LYS A 568 -39.76 -37.82 -6.29
CA LYS A 568 -40.30 -36.48 -6.50
C LYS A 568 -40.33 -36.13 -8.00
N LYS A 569 -41.48 -35.63 -8.48
CA LYS A 569 -41.61 -34.98 -9.80
C LYS A 569 -41.22 -33.50 -9.67
N ILE A 570 -40.35 -33.01 -10.55
CA ILE A 570 -39.93 -31.61 -10.56
C ILE A 570 -40.64 -30.86 -11.69
N LYS A 571 -41.11 -29.65 -11.38
CA LYS A 571 -41.54 -28.66 -12.37
C LYS A 571 -40.56 -27.50 -12.39
N VAL A 572 -40.07 -27.15 -13.57
CA VAL A 572 -39.13 -26.03 -13.75
C VAL A 572 -39.77 -25.02 -14.69
N ALA A 573 -39.94 -23.79 -14.23
CA ALA A 573 -40.49 -22.71 -15.04
C ALA A 573 -39.42 -22.04 -15.91
N GLN A 574 -39.82 -21.48 -17.05
CA GLN A 574 -38.95 -20.62 -17.85
C GLN A 574 -38.35 -19.50 -16.98
N GLY A 575 -37.04 -19.32 -17.08
CA GLY A 575 -36.29 -18.31 -16.32
C GLY A 575 -35.76 -18.78 -14.97
N ASP A 576 -36.11 -19.99 -14.52
CA ASP A 576 -35.51 -20.59 -13.33
C ASP A 576 -34.00 -20.78 -13.50
N LYS A 577 -33.23 -20.43 -12.46
CA LYS A 577 -31.77 -20.45 -12.47
C LYS A 577 -31.21 -21.13 -11.22
N VAL A 578 -30.16 -21.90 -11.42
CA VAL A 578 -29.23 -22.33 -10.37
C VAL A 578 -27.86 -21.74 -10.71
N PHE A 579 -27.15 -21.22 -9.73
CA PHE A 579 -25.80 -20.71 -9.93
C PHE A 579 -24.87 -21.05 -8.79
N LEU A 580 -23.60 -21.18 -9.16
CA LEU A 580 -22.44 -21.31 -8.29
C LEU A 580 -21.60 -20.06 -8.53
N ALA A 581 -21.52 -19.18 -7.54
CA ALA A 581 -20.88 -17.87 -7.67
C ALA A 581 -19.83 -17.64 -6.58
N GLN A 582 -18.83 -16.84 -6.89
CA GLN A 582 -17.83 -16.40 -5.93
C GLN A 582 -17.41 -14.97 -6.27
N GLU A 583 -17.28 -14.13 -5.24
CA GLU A 583 -16.71 -12.78 -5.38
C GLU A 583 -15.21 -12.86 -5.68
N ILE A 584 -14.71 -12.01 -6.57
CA ILE A 584 -13.27 -11.81 -6.75
C ILE A 584 -12.81 -10.80 -5.71
N ARG A 585 -11.94 -11.22 -4.79
CA ARG A 585 -11.34 -10.36 -3.78
C ARG A 585 -10.06 -9.70 -4.33
N ASN A 586 -9.77 -8.48 -3.86
CA ASN A 586 -8.68 -7.64 -4.35
C ASN A 586 -8.67 -7.48 -5.88
N PHE A 587 -9.82 -7.17 -6.46
CA PHE A 587 -9.88 -6.86 -7.89
C PHE A 587 -9.08 -5.59 -8.21
N ARG A 588 -8.64 -5.54 -9.47
CA ARG A 588 -7.70 -4.58 -10.03
C ARG A 588 -8.08 -4.28 -11.48
N ALA A 589 -7.64 -3.15 -12.02
CA ALA A 589 -7.75 -2.90 -13.44
C ALA A 589 -6.82 -3.84 -14.22
N GLY A 590 -7.35 -4.49 -15.26
CA GLY A 590 -6.57 -5.41 -16.10
C GLY A 590 -7.41 -6.49 -16.74
N HIS A 591 -6.72 -7.46 -17.33
CA HIS A 591 -7.33 -8.55 -18.09
C HIS A 591 -7.57 -9.77 -17.21
N TYR A 592 -8.79 -10.28 -17.20
CA TYR A 592 -9.20 -11.47 -16.46
C TYR A 592 -9.51 -12.58 -17.43
N THR A 593 -8.90 -13.75 -17.22
CA THR A 593 -9.19 -14.97 -17.97
C THR A 593 -9.68 -16.03 -16.99
N LEU A 594 -10.98 -16.25 -16.97
CA LEU A 594 -11.66 -17.29 -16.20
C LEU A 594 -11.66 -18.59 -17.00
N THR A 595 -11.19 -19.67 -16.41
CA THR A 595 -11.27 -21.02 -16.98
C THR A 595 -11.97 -21.95 -15.99
N ILE A 596 -12.91 -22.76 -16.47
CA ILE A 596 -13.47 -23.87 -15.70
C ILE A 596 -13.20 -25.19 -16.41
N ASP A 597 -12.86 -26.20 -15.62
CA ASP A 597 -12.88 -27.60 -16.06
C ASP A 597 -14.18 -28.22 -15.58
N ALA A 598 -15.07 -28.52 -16.53
CA ALA A 598 -16.40 -28.98 -16.25
C ALA A 598 -16.78 -30.22 -17.07
N MET A 599 -17.63 -31.06 -16.51
CA MET A 599 -18.28 -32.14 -17.24
C MET A 599 -19.77 -32.17 -16.93
N VAL A 600 -20.53 -32.86 -17.76
CA VAL A 600 -21.93 -33.18 -17.48
C VAL A 600 -22.07 -34.63 -17.08
N GLY A 601 -22.95 -34.88 -16.12
CA GLY A 601 -23.48 -36.20 -15.84
C GLY A 601 -24.97 -36.18 -15.54
N GLY A 602 -25.57 -37.35 -15.44
CA GLY A 602 -26.99 -37.52 -15.18
C GLY A 602 -27.37 -38.98 -15.10
N SER A 603 -28.66 -39.27 -15.24
CA SER A 603 -29.22 -40.60 -15.00
C SER A 603 -29.01 -41.50 -16.20
N SER A 604 -29.04 -40.90 -17.38
CA SER A 604 -28.71 -41.52 -18.66
C SER A 604 -28.45 -40.43 -19.70
N LYS A 605 -27.71 -40.78 -20.75
CA LYS A 605 -27.46 -39.89 -21.89
C LYS A 605 -28.75 -39.47 -22.57
N GLU A 606 -29.69 -40.40 -22.72
CA GLU A 606 -31.00 -40.17 -23.35
C GLU A 606 -31.80 -39.13 -22.57
N HIS A 607 -31.84 -39.23 -21.24
CA HIS A 607 -32.52 -38.25 -20.39
C HIS A 607 -31.87 -36.87 -20.50
N PHE A 608 -30.53 -36.80 -20.55
CA PHE A 608 -29.84 -35.53 -20.72
C PHE A 608 -30.13 -34.89 -22.09
N ASP A 609 -29.99 -35.66 -23.18
CA ASP A 609 -30.21 -35.17 -24.54
C ASP A 609 -31.68 -34.79 -24.78
N HIS A 610 -32.64 -35.46 -24.13
CA HIS A 610 -34.07 -35.17 -24.27
C HIS A 610 -34.56 -34.03 -23.37
N TYR A 611 -34.20 -34.04 -22.08
CA TYR A 611 -34.76 -33.11 -21.10
C TYR A 611 -33.86 -31.94 -20.73
N PHE A 612 -32.53 -32.09 -20.77
CA PHE A 612 -31.62 -31.02 -20.34
C PHE A 612 -31.17 -30.16 -21.52
N LYS A 613 -30.55 -30.80 -22.53
CA LYS A 613 -29.90 -30.13 -23.67
C LYS A 613 -30.78 -29.18 -24.49
N PRO A 614 -32.05 -29.47 -24.81
CA PRO A 614 -32.91 -28.55 -25.57
C PRO A 614 -33.55 -27.46 -24.69
N ASN A 615 -33.40 -27.58 -23.37
CA ASN A 615 -34.26 -26.95 -22.39
C ASN A 615 -33.53 -25.99 -21.46
N PHE A 616 -32.23 -26.19 -21.28
CA PHE A 616 -31.37 -25.45 -20.38
C PHE A 616 -30.13 -24.91 -21.09
N THR A 617 -29.68 -23.74 -20.67
CA THR A 617 -28.43 -23.11 -21.14
C THR A 617 -27.44 -23.03 -19.98
N CYS A 618 -26.21 -23.45 -20.22
CA CYS A 618 -25.11 -23.29 -19.26
C CYS A 618 -24.34 -22.01 -19.61
N LYS A 619 -24.05 -21.18 -18.62
CA LYS A 619 -23.37 -19.90 -18.79
C LYS A 619 -22.20 -19.78 -17.83
N LEU A 620 -21.07 -19.33 -18.36
CA LEU A 620 -19.95 -18.83 -17.59
C LEU A 620 -20.05 -17.30 -17.57
N VAL A 621 -19.96 -16.69 -16.39
CA VAL A 621 -20.27 -15.26 -16.21
C VAL A 621 -19.18 -14.59 -15.37
N ILE A 622 -18.68 -13.45 -15.83
CA ILE A 622 -18.04 -12.44 -15.00
C ILE A 622 -19.10 -11.37 -14.73
N TYR A 623 -19.44 -11.12 -13.47
CA TYR A 623 -20.55 -10.23 -13.09
C TYR A 623 -20.11 -9.09 -12.18
N ARG A 624 -20.82 -7.97 -12.22
CA ARG A 624 -20.72 -6.89 -11.23
C ARG A 624 -21.78 -7.04 -10.13
N ASN A 625 -21.43 -6.66 -8.91
CA ASN A 625 -22.38 -6.58 -7.81
C ASN A 625 -23.39 -5.43 -8.06
N ALA A 626 -24.66 -5.65 -7.73
CA ALA A 626 -25.70 -4.66 -7.92
C ALA A 626 -25.94 -3.75 -6.71
N ASP A 627 -25.57 -4.19 -5.52
CA ASP A 627 -25.75 -3.45 -4.27
C ASP A 627 -24.63 -3.75 -3.26
N VAL A 628 -24.61 -2.98 -2.18
CA VAL A 628 -23.61 -3.04 -1.11
C VAL A 628 -23.67 -4.33 -0.28
N THR A 629 -24.79 -5.05 -0.33
CA THR A 629 -24.93 -6.36 0.32
C THR A 629 -24.26 -7.46 -0.51
N LYS A 630 -23.92 -7.16 -1.77
CA LYS A 630 -23.33 -8.08 -2.74
C LYS A 630 -24.16 -9.34 -2.91
N ASN A 631 -25.48 -9.16 -2.96
CA ASN A 631 -26.39 -10.25 -3.21
C ASN A 631 -26.17 -10.79 -4.62
N THR A 632 -25.61 -12.01 -4.71
CA THR A 632 -25.29 -12.69 -5.97
C THR A 632 -26.53 -12.98 -6.82
N LEU A 633 -27.73 -12.99 -6.23
CA LEU A 633 -29.00 -13.08 -6.97
C LEU A 633 -29.28 -11.86 -7.85
N LEU A 634 -28.75 -10.70 -7.47
CA LEU A 634 -28.95 -9.45 -8.17
C LEU A 634 -27.76 -9.13 -9.10
N MET A 635 -26.86 -10.09 -9.34
CA MET A 635 -25.68 -9.90 -10.15
C MET A 635 -25.99 -9.35 -11.55
N LYS A 636 -25.13 -8.46 -12.05
CA LYS A 636 -25.22 -7.89 -13.40
C LYS A 636 -24.10 -8.43 -14.28
N PRO A 637 -24.38 -9.21 -15.33
CA PRO A 637 -23.33 -9.73 -16.21
C PRO A 637 -22.50 -8.61 -16.82
N ALA A 638 -21.17 -8.70 -16.68
CA ALA A 638 -20.20 -7.82 -17.34
C ALA A 638 -19.62 -8.47 -18.61
N GLU A 639 -19.48 -9.79 -18.58
CA GLU A 639 -19.13 -10.65 -19.71
C GLU A 639 -19.76 -12.03 -19.49
N LEU A 640 -20.21 -12.67 -20.57
CA LEU A 640 -20.81 -14.01 -20.47
C LEU A 640 -20.49 -14.86 -21.70
N MET A 641 -20.31 -16.17 -21.46
CA MET A 641 -20.21 -17.19 -22.50
C MET A 641 -21.27 -18.24 -22.25
N GLU A 642 -22.07 -18.55 -23.26
CA GLU A 642 -22.88 -19.75 -23.26
C GLU A 642 -22.04 -20.95 -23.69
N PHE A 643 -22.17 -22.07 -22.99
CA PHE A 643 -21.52 -23.31 -23.37
C PHE A 643 -22.50 -24.47 -23.31
N LYS A 644 -22.30 -25.46 -24.19
CA LYS A 644 -23.11 -26.68 -24.26
C LYS A 644 -22.18 -27.87 -24.01
N PRO A 645 -22.07 -28.31 -22.76
CA PRO A 645 -21.21 -29.42 -22.41
C PRO A 645 -21.79 -30.74 -22.96
N GLU A 646 -20.92 -31.59 -23.50
CA GLU A 646 -21.29 -32.94 -23.95
C GLU A 646 -21.47 -33.90 -22.75
N TYR A 647 -22.43 -34.82 -22.85
CA TYR A 647 -22.68 -35.85 -21.83
C TYR A 647 -21.49 -36.79 -21.73
N ALA A 648 -20.96 -36.97 -20.52
CA ALA A 648 -19.85 -37.87 -20.27
C ALA A 648 -20.32 -39.14 -19.54
N GLU A 649 -19.89 -40.31 -20.01
CA GLU A 649 -20.25 -41.62 -19.44
C GLU A 649 -19.06 -42.58 -19.46
N GLY A 650 -19.01 -43.47 -18.47
CA GLY A 650 -18.00 -44.53 -18.39
C GLY A 650 -16.66 -44.12 -17.76
N PRO A 651 -15.70 -45.05 -17.66
CA PRO A 651 -14.40 -44.84 -17.00
C PRO A 651 -13.45 -43.90 -17.75
N ASP A 652 -13.71 -43.63 -19.04
CA ASP A 652 -12.88 -42.80 -19.94
C ASP A 652 -13.43 -41.38 -20.13
N PHE A 653 -14.16 -40.85 -19.14
CA PHE A 653 -14.73 -39.51 -19.21
C PHE A 653 -13.65 -38.42 -19.30
N LYS A 654 -13.91 -37.36 -20.08
CA LYS A 654 -13.00 -36.21 -20.26
C LYS A 654 -13.64 -34.92 -19.73
N MET A 655 -12.91 -34.20 -18.89
CA MET A 655 -13.27 -32.83 -18.52
C MET A 655 -13.18 -31.92 -19.75
N GLN A 656 -14.19 -31.07 -19.93
CA GLN A 656 -14.21 -30.05 -20.97
C GLN A 656 -13.77 -28.72 -20.36
N LYS A 657 -12.93 -27.99 -21.11
CA LYS A 657 -12.39 -26.71 -20.70
C LYS A 657 -13.17 -25.58 -21.34
N PHE A 658 -13.67 -24.65 -20.52
CA PHE A 658 -14.38 -23.46 -20.98
C PHE A 658 -13.67 -22.21 -20.48
N VAL A 659 -13.46 -21.23 -21.36
CA VAL A 659 -12.62 -20.04 -21.10
C VAL A 659 -13.38 -18.76 -21.41
N LEU A 660 -13.54 -17.87 -20.43
CA LEU A 660 -14.13 -16.55 -20.58
C LEU A 660 -13.09 -15.48 -20.24
N ALA A 661 -12.87 -14.53 -21.14
CA ALA A 661 -11.90 -13.47 -20.97
C ALA A 661 -12.56 -12.09 -21.01
N LYS A 662 -12.14 -11.17 -20.14
CA LYS A 662 -12.61 -9.79 -20.10
C LYS A 662 -11.52 -8.82 -19.66
N LEU A 663 -11.31 -7.76 -20.44
CA LEU A 663 -10.59 -6.57 -19.99
C LEU A 663 -11.51 -5.73 -19.10
N MET A 664 -11.12 -5.58 -17.83
CA MET A 664 -11.77 -4.75 -16.83
C MET A 664 -10.94 -3.47 -16.66
N ASP A 665 -11.14 -2.52 -17.57
CA ASP A 665 -10.41 -1.25 -17.60
C ASP A 665 -11.32 -0.11 -18.13
N SER A 666 -10.84 1.13 -18.00
CA SER A 666 -11.47 2.28 -18.62
C SER A 666 -11.43 2.15 -20.15
N ARG A 667 -12.54 2.53 -20.81
CA ARG A 667 -12.59 2.64 -22.27
C ARG A 667 -11.81 3.84 -22.80
N VAL A 668 -11.57 4.84 -21.94
CA VAL A 668 -10.75 6.01 -22.26
C VAL A 668 -9.32 5.72 -21.78
N PRO A 669 -8.31 5.77 -22.67
CA PRO A 669 -6.92 5.60 -22.28
C PRO A 669 -6.55 6.53 -21.12
N ASN A 670 -5.78 6.01 -20.15
CA ASN A 670 -5.28 6.76 -18.99
C ASN A 670 -6.34 7.29 -18.01
N ALA A 671 -7.63 7.02 -18.23
CA ALA A 671 -8.68 7.39 -17.27
C ALA A 671 -8.85 6.34 -16.17
N ASN A 672 -9.52 6.75 -15.10
CA ASN A 672 -9.76 5.90 -13.95
C ASN A 672 -10.77 4.78 -14.30
N PHE A 673 -10.45 3.54 -13.91
CA PHE A 673 -11.36 2.42 -13.98
C PHE A 673 -12.25 2.40 -12.73
N SER A 674 -13.56 2.51 -12.92
CA SER A 674 -14.51 2.36 -11.81
C SER A 674 -14.86 0.89 -11.57
N VAL A 675 -14.48 0.42 -10.39
CA VAL A 675 -14.77 -0.93 -9.92
C VAL A 675 -16.19 -1.04 -9.39
N GLY A 676 -16.79 0.09 -8.98
CA GLY A 676 -18.13 0.17 -8.44
C GLY A 676 -18.25 -0.62 -7.13
N LEU A 677 -19.22 -1.53 -7.05
CA LEU A 677 -19.46 -2.38 -5.88
C LEU A 677 -18.74 -3.75 -6.00
N GLY A 678 -17.82 -3.87 -6.94
CA GLY A 678 -16.99 -5.05 -7.16
C GLY A 678 -17.58 -6.02 -8.18
N PHE A 679 -16.86 -7.11 -8.40
CA PHE A 679 -17.25 -8.14 -9.36
C PHE A 679 -16.85 -9.53 -8.91
N GLY A 680 -17.45 -10.54 -9.54
CA GLY A 680 -17.23 -11.94 -9.26
C GLY A 680 -17.39 -12.81 -10.48
N ILE A 681 -17.34 -14.12 -10.25
CA ILE A 681 -17.50 -15.15 -11.27
C ILE A 681 -18.67 -16.06 -10.92
N ALA A 682 -19.40 -16.54 -11.93
CA ALA A 682 -20.49 -17.48 -11.73
C ALA A 682 -20.54 -18.53 -12.85
N VAL A 683 -20.95 -19.74 -12.48
CA VAL A 683 -21.45 -20.78 -13.37
C VAL A 683 -22.96 -20.85 -13.17
N VAL A 684 -23.74 -20.65 -14.24
CA VAL A 684 -25.19 -20.56 -14.20
C VAL A 684 -25.80 -21.62 -15.11
N ILE A 685 -26.84 -22.30 -14.62
CA ILE A 685 -27.74 -23.12 -15.45
C ILE A 685 -29.10 -22.44 -15.42
N GLU A 686 -29.61 -22.10 -16.60
CA GLU A 686 -30.88 -21.39 -16.77
C GLU A 686 -31.84 -22.22 -17.61
N LYS A 687 -33.10 -22.32 -17.16
CA LYS A 687 -34.20 -22.88 -17.95
C LYS A 687 -34.63 -21.87 -19.02
N THR A 688 -34.26 -22.11 -20.27
CA THR A 688 -34.47 -21.14 -21.37
C THR A 688 -35.66 -21.45 -22.26
N SER A 689 -36.11 -22.71 -22.33
CA SER A 689 -37.28 -23.03 -23.17
C SER A 689 -38.58 -22.42 -22.60
N PRO A 690 -39.58 -22.13 -23.45
CA PRO A 690 -40.88 -21.66 -23.00
C PRO A 690 -41.63 -22.66 -22.13
N GLY A 691 -42.47 -22.14 -21.23
CA GLY A 691 -43.42 -22.92 -20.43
C GLY A 691 -42.81 -23.59 -19.19
N ILE A 692 -43.59 -24.50 -18.59
CA ILE A 692 -43.17 -25.32 -17.45
C ILE A 692 -42.69 -26.67 -17.99
N LEU A 693 -41.45 -27.05 -17.68
CA LEU A 693 -40.91 -28.36 -17.97
C LEU A 693 -41.19 -29.30 -16.79
N GLU A 694 -41.90 -30.39 -17.06
CA GLU A 694 -42.10 -31.48 -16.10
C GLU A 694 -41.04 -32.57 -16.33
N LEU A 695 -40.29 -32.88 -15.28
CA LEU A 695 -39.21 -33.87 -15.34
C LEU A 695 -39.69 -35.22 -14.77
N PRO A 696 -39.23 -36.35 -15.34
CA PRO A 696 -39.62 -37.67 -14.85
C PRO A 696 -39.10 -37.91 -13.43
N GLU A 697 -39.73 -38.87 -12.73
CA GLU A 697 -39.30 -39.26 -11.39
C GLU A 697 -37.86 -39.76 -11.41
N ASN A 698 -37.08 -39.38 -10.40
CA ASN A 698 -35.65 -39.72 -10.28
C ASN A 698 -34.76 -39.20 -11.42
N PHE A 699 -35.23 -38.23 -12.23
CA PHE A 699 -34.40 -37.53 -13.19
C PHE A 699 -33.25 -36.81 -12.49
N ASN A 700 -32.02 -36.97 -12.97
CA ASN A 700 -30.92 -36.09 -12.59
C ASN A 700 -30.09 -35.67 -13.83
N ALA A 701 -29.64 -34.42 -13.79
CA ALA A 701 -28.76 -33.84 -14.79
C ALA A 701 -27.99 -32.70 -14.14
N PHE A 702 -26.67 -32.74 -14.23
CA PHE A 702 -25.81 -31.80 -13.53
C PHE A 702 -24.54 -31.50 -14.32
N ILE A 703 -23.96 -30.35 -14.02
CA ILE A 703 -22.59 -30.00 -14.36
C ILE A 703 -21.74 -30.23 -13.12
N ARG A 704 -20.62 -30.93 -13.27
CA ARG A 704 -19.57 -30.98 -12.24
C ARG A 704 -18.45 -30.05 -12.64
N VAL A 705 -18.05 -29.17 -11.71
CA VAL A 705 -16.91 -28.29 -11.84
C VAL A 705 -15.81 -28.82 -10.92
N SER A 706 -14.67 -29.23 -11.49
CA SER A 706 -13.55 -29.75 -10.69
C SER A 706 -12.53 -28.69 -10.33
N GLU A 707 -12.26 -27.77 -11.24
CA GLU A 707 -11.27 -26.71 -11.06
C GLU A 707 -11.79 -25.43 -11.71
N THR A 708 -11.59 -24.32 -11.02
CA THR A 708 -11.81 -22.98 -11.56
C THR A 708 -10.50 -22.22 -11.43
N SER A 709 -9.98 -21.69 -12.52
CA SER A 709 -8.81 -20.82 -12.51
C SER A 709 -9.18 -19.44 -13.02
N LEU A 710 -8.58 -18.41 -12.42
CA LEU A 710 -8.71 -17.04 -12.85
C LEU A 710 -7.30 -16.47 -12.98
N VAL A 711 -6.88 -16.26 -14.22
CA VAL A 711 -5.61 -15.61 -14.51
C VAL A 711 -5.86 -14.11 -14.65
N PHE A 712 -5.13 -13.32 -13.89
CA PHE A 712 -5.15 -11.86 -13.98
C PHE A 712 -3.84 -11.37 -14.58
N THR A 713 -3.96 -10.51 -15.58
CA THR A 713 -2.84 -9.75 -16.12
C THR A 713 -3.10 -8.28 -15.82
N PRO A 714 -2.28 -7.65 -14.96
CA PRO A 714 -2.49 -6.25 -14.59
C PRO A 714 -2.41 -5.33 -15.79
N ARG A 715 -3.21 -4.25 -15.76
CA ARG A 715 -3.02 -3.12 -16.66
C ARG A 715 -1.58 -2.63 -16.54
N VAL A 716 -0.94 -2.37 -17.67
CA VAL A 716 0.41 -1.83 -17.72
C VAL A 716 0.40 -0.43 -17.13
N ARG A 717 1.34 -0.18 -16.20
CA ARG A 717 1.53 1.13 -15.60
C ARG A 717 2.11 2.09 -16.64
N ASN A 718 1.68 3.35 -16.62
CA ASN A 718 2.35 4.38 -17.41
C ASN A 718 3.69 4.76 -16.73
N ASP A 719 4.81 4.40 -17.35
CA ASP A 719 6.15 4.69 -16.83
C ASP A 719 6.74 6.02 -17.36
N ASP A 720 6.10 6.67 -18.34
CA ASP A 720 6.58 7.92 -18.96
C ASP A 720 6.35 9.19 -18.10
N VAL A 721 6.11 9.03 -16.80
CA VAL A 721 5.85 10.16 -15.89
C VAL A 721 7.17 10.82 -15.50
N GLN A 722 7.44 12.02 -16.02
CA GLN A 722 8.66 12.77 -15.71
C GLN A 722 8.64 13.38 -14.29
N VAL A 723 9.81 13.43 -13.66
CA VAL A 723 10.06 14.03 -12.33
C VAL A 723 10.73 15.39 -12.47
#